data_AF-A0A076HTS1-F1
#
_entry.id   AF-A0A076HTS1-F1
#
_cell.length_a   1.000
_cell.length_b   1.000
_cell.length_c   1.000
_cell.angle_alpha   90.00
_cell.angle_beta   90.00
_cell.angle_gamma   90.00
#
_symmetry.space_group_name_H-M   'P 1'
#
loop_
_entity.id
_entity.type
_entity.pdbx_description
1 polymer ?
#
loop_
_entity_poly.entity_id
_entity_poly.type
_entity_poly.pdbx_seq_one_letter_code
_entity_poly.pdbx_strand_id
1 'polypeptide(L)'
;MCCRSILRLLKFARSLPLALLLAAFLCFAGAFLSNRYGQTPDVLLRADALRLQKLVRDAEQKAEREATDVLQQAVRGELRFGSLVGRTTYPSFIYQNGQLRYWSDHTTRPQPENVGQSFREKLVDMQFGRYLALRQASGPYVVLTYVPLEKRYGISNRYLREGSEKALFRGLNVRLVTDKKPGLPAIESDEGRYLFSLERLQRNPITGKYIPMALLVVGLLLYLASWLMWARRLFGAGRVLAGSAALLLPLGLLRAVLLPLGLPFSFIELPLFDPRVYAASWLSPSLGDLFINALLLALAAYCGLRLFRHYNPTRWVERLTKTSDRTTVGVVAGVLFFVLLELQFQFYSNSFNNSRVILDITQDISVSGLKLLLTLAIALHTGAYLVGYYLVAQLFSATLGTGKGREGVFGLGLGALLFLPVGVALGQVQVMLVGITLWIFLLLRLTGLRRVAAMGTYQVYLFIFLMLSVSAAVGALALFEHFDRQLVQNKQNLAGNLLTDNDLQGEFLLTERAREIAADPLIRKVLAGPFANPEVVRQKIVKHYLGNYFGKYEVTISFFDAAGRPIGAGQGAETLSQARYRLLQNSTRTDQLNLFLVRGSNSFSTRRYVDFVAVPGAGQGTNTVLLELSLKKLTTYSVVPELLVDQKLFQPGLGAELSYAGYEQDRLVYSEGDFDYVNRLRRQQYNDPRLYRTGLVVGRFHHLAVRDETQHRTVVVTTSTYSFSDWLANFSFLFLLHTFYWLLAMALYLLVRGEYLAVLRTNFSTKIQLFLNFGILVPLVLVSIATASQVTSSYKRDLRRTYERRGRTVQDNLLQNRVLLTDSAGRPALLALADNVASLTETDLNLYDARGQLIVSSQPIMFESGLLGPLMNPQAVAALKERAQPRVLLMERAGSLSFNSLYLPLRAAETEAGQAGRVLGYVGIPFFDSEKELDNKLIELISTLLNIFTGMFIVFLVLTFVASRMLTNPLKLLTQKLRQTTLTGQNETLDYQSDDEIGLLVREYNAMLLKLEESKLELATQEKEAAWREMARQVAHEIKNPLTPMKLSLQFLQRAIQDQRPNLDELIAKVSQTLITQIDVLTDIATSFSTFTNLPAMRPERLDVAPILRRCVELHQGSRPDARIELHLPEEETPTIVFADENLLVRTFNNLLINALQAVPEGRAAQVSAQLSVQSNKRVQISIQDNGAGIPADVREKIFIPNFTTKATGSGIGLAVARRGIESAGGSVWFETEEGTGTTFYIELPLAG
;
A
#
# COMPACT_ATOMS: atom_id res chain seq x y z
N MET A 1 -8.34 53.32 29.13
CA MET A 1 -7.62 52.10 29.61
C MET A 1 -7.72 50.88 28.67
N CYS A 2 -8.70 50.77 27.77
CA CYS A 2 -8.87 49.59 26.88
C CYS A 2 -7.77 49.38 25.79
N CYS A 3 -7.06 50.43 25.37
CA CYS A 3 -6.03 50.30 24.32
C CYS A 3 -4.70 49.70 24.86
N ARG A 4 -4.37 49.92 26.14
CA ARG A 4 -3.15 49.37 26.79
C ARG A 4 -3.26 47.87 27.09
N SER A 5 -4.45 47.35 27.35
CA SER A 5 -4.71 45.92 27.58
C SER A 5 -4.63 45.10 26.29
N ILE A 6 -5.14 45.62 25.16
CA ILE A 6 -5.03 44.98 23.84
C ILE A 6 -3.56 44.96 23.35
N LEU A 7 -2.80 46.05 23.56
CA LEU A 7 -1.36 46.09 23.26
C LEU A 7 -0.53 45.15 24.16
N ARG A 8 -0.92 44.96 25.42
CA ARG A 8 -0.29 43.96 26.32
C ARG A 8 -0.62 42.53 25.88
N LEU A 9 -1.86 42.24 25.48
CA LEU A 9 -2.25 40.94 24.91
C LEU A 9 -1.54 40.63 23.58
N LEU A 10 -1.37 41.63 22.70
CA LEU A 10 -0.58 41.50 21.46
C LEU A 10 0.93 41.31 21.72
N LYS A 11 1.49 41.97 22.74
CA LYS A 11 2.88 41.75 23.18
C LYS A 11 3.06 40.36 23.82
N PHE A 12 2.11 39.91 24.64
CA PHE A 12 2.14 38.59 25.28
C PHE A 12 1.98 37.46 24.25
N ALA A 13 1.11 37.67 23.24
CA ALA A 13 1.03 36.78 22.09
C ALA A 13 2.36 36.73 21.33
N ARG A 14 3.08 37.85 21.14
CA ARG A 14 4.39 37.85 20.48
C ARG A 14 5.45 37.04 21.24
N SER A 15 5.50 37.10 22.57
CA SER A 15 6.51 36.41 23.41
C SER A 15 6.19 34.95 23.78
N LEU A 16 4.95 34.47 23.55
CA LEU A 16 4.51 33.12 23.92
C LEU A 16 5.41 31.97 23.42
N PRO A 17 5.94 31.97 22.18
CA PRO A 17 6.85 30.90 21.72
C PRO A 17 8.15 30.82 22.53
N LEU A 18 8.68 31.97 22.97
CA LEU A 18 9.90 32.03 23.76
C LEU A 18 9.67 31.45 25.17
N ALA A 19 8.51 31.74 25.76
CA ALA A 19 8.10 31.18 27.06
C ALA A 19 7.95 29.65 27.00
N LEU A 20 7.39 29.11 25.90
CA LEU A 20 7.26 27.66 25.68
C LEU A 20 8.63 26.97 25.55
N LEU A 21 9.60 27.61 24.88
CA LEU A 21 10.98 27.07 24.80
C LEU A 21 11.66 27.04 26.17
N LEU A 22 11.48 28.09 26.98
CA LEU A 22 12.02 28.13 28.33
C LEU A 22 11.38 27.06 29.23
N ALA A 23 10.07 26.85 29.12
CA ALA A 23 9.37 25.75 29.80
C ALA A 23 9.85 24.36 29.32
N ALA A 24 10.06 24.18 28.01
CA ALA A 24 10.61 22.95 27.46
C ALA A 24 12.01 22.64 28.04
N PHE A 25 12.87 23.67 28.12
CA PHE A 25 14.20 23.55 28.73
C PHE A 25 14.13 23.14 30.20
N LEU A 26 13.24 23.76 30.99
CA LEU A 26 13.01 23.37 32.39
C LEU A 26 12.52 21.93 32.53
N CYS A 27 11.65 21.46 31.64
CA CYS A 27 11.21 20.07 31.61
C CYS A 27 12.36 19.10 31.27
N PHE A 28 13.20 19.41 30.28
CA PHE A 28 14.36 18.59 29.95
C PHE A 28 15.39 18.56 31.10
N ALA A 29 15.64 19.70 31.75
CA ALA A 29 16.50 19.79 32.93
C ALA A 29 15.93 18.99 34.12
N GLY A 30 14.61 19.10 34.36
CA GLY A 30 13.91 18.34 35.38
C GLY A 30 13.94 16.83 35.13
N ALA A 31 13.80 16.40 33.88
CA ALA A 31 13.92 14.99 33.50
C ALA A 31 15.34 14.45 33.74
N PHE A 32 16.36 15.24 33.39
CA PHE A 32 17.77 14.90 33.63
C PHE A 32 18.07 14.76 35.13
N LEU A 33 17.64 15.74 35.94
CA LEU A 33 17.80 15.71 37.40
C LEU A 33 17.06 14.51 38.02
N SER A 34 15.79 14.29 37.63
CA SER A 34 14.99 13.17 38.13
C SER A 34 15.61 11.81 37.79
N ASN A 35 16.19 11.64 36.60
CA ASN A 35 16.91 10.42 36.24
C ASN A 35 18.12 10.17 37.13
N ARG A 36 18.90 11.23 37.40
CA ARG A 36 20.12 11.16 38.21
C ARG A 36 19.81 10.75 39.65
N TYR A 37 18.71 11.25 40.22
CA TYR A 37 18.26 10.87 41.57
C TYR A 37 17.60 9.48 41.64
N GLY A 38 17.03 8.96 40.53
CA GLY A 38 16.38 7.65 40.46
C GLY A 38 17.32 6.44 40.38
N GLN A 39 18.65 6.65 40.46
CA GLN A 39 19.69 5.62 40.38
C GLN A 39 20.25 5.18 41.76
N THR A 40 19.66 5.62 42.88
CA THR A 40 20.06 5.14 44.21
C THR A 40 19.64 3.66 44.41
N PRO A 41 20.59 2.71 44.58
CA PRO A 41 20.30 1.26 44.50
C PRO A 41 19.44 0.69 45.64
N ASP A 42 19.59 1.20 46.86
CA ASP A 42 19.10 0.49 48.07
C ASP A 42 17.62 0.72 48.40
N VAL A 43 17.04 1.85 48.01
CA VAL A 43 15.65 2.21 48.37
C VAL A 43 14.63 1.44 47.52
N LEU A 44 14.96 1.13 46.27
CA LEU A 44 14.05 0.45 45.33
C LEU A 44 14.01 -1.07 45.48
N LEU A 45 15.12 -1.70 45.88
CA LEU A 45 15.19 -3.16 46.06
C LEU A 45 14.19 -3.65 47.12
N ARG A 46 14.00 -2.85 48.18
CA ARG A 46 12.99 -3.12 49.24
C ARG A 46 11.56 -2.96 48.74
N ALA A 47 11.28 -1.96 47.91
CA ALA A 47 9.94 -1.72 47.39
C ALA A 47 9.47 -2.84 46.42
N ASP A 48 10.36 -3.28 45.54
CA ASP A 48 10.07 -4.39 44.63
C ASP A 48 9.97 -5.73 45.38
N ALA A 49 10.79 -5.96 46.41
CA ALA A 49 10.66 -7.12 47.28
C ALA A 49 9.31 -7.15 48.03
N LEU A 50 8.84 -6.01 48.55
CA LEU A 50 7.50 -5.90 49.17
C LEU A 50 6.38 -6.17 48.18
N ARG A 51 6.50 -5.69 46.94
CA ARG A 51 5.54 -6.00 45.88
C ARG A 51 5.54 -7.49 45.54
N LEU A 52 6.72 -8.10 45.47
CA LEU A 52 6.88 -9.52 45.23
C LEU A 52 6.24 -10.36 46.34
N GLN A 53 6.49 -10.00 47.59
CA GLN A 53 5.91 -10.61 48.78
C GLN A 53 4.38 -10.64 48.68
N LYS A 54 3.76 -9.52 48.26
CA LYS A 54 2.31 -9.45 48.05
C LYS A 54 1.84 -10.41 46.96
N LEU A 55 2.53 -10.47 45.81
CA LEU A 55 2.15 -11.36 44.70
C LEU A 55 2.25 -12.84 45.09
N VAL A 56 3.28 -13.22 45.83
CA VAL A 56 3.46 -14.59 46.33
C VAL A 56 2.35 -14.95 47.32
N ARG A 57 2.03 -14.06 48.28
CA ARG A 57 0.91 -14.27 49.22
C ARG A 57 -0.44 -14.37 48.51
N ASP A 58 -0.72 -13.50 47.54
CA ASP A 58 -1.97 -13.55 46.77
C ASP A 58 -2.09 -14.89 46.02
N ALA A 59 -0.98 -15.41 45.47
CA ALA A 59 -0.94 -16.70 44.79
C ALA A 59 -1.12 -17.87 45.75
N GLU A 60 -0.49 -17.83 46.92
CA GLU A 60 -0.62 -18.81 48.00
C GLU A 60 -2.07 -18.90 48.49
N GLN A 61 -2.68 -17.77 48.87
CA GLN A 61 -4.06 -17.73 49.33
C GLN A 61 -5.05 -18.21 48.26
N LYS A 62 -4.80 -17.88 46.98
CA LYS A 62 -5.62 -18.38 45.88
C LYS A 62 -5.49 -19.90 45.73
N ALA A 63 -4.26 -20.42 45.76
CA ALA A 63 -3.99 -21.85 45.68
C ALA A 63 -4.62 -22.63 46.85
N GLU A 64 -4.59 -22.08 48.07
CA GLU A 64 -5.26 -22.66 49.23
C GLU A 64 -6.78 -22.71 49.09
N ARG A 65 -7.40 -21.62 48.64
CA ARG A 65 -8.86 -21.57 48.41
C ARG A 65 -9.29 -22.60 47.38
N GLU A 66 -8.59 -22.68 46.25
CA GLU A 66 -8.85 -23.67 45.20
C GLU A 66 -8.63 -25.10 45.69
N ALA A 67 -7.54 -25.36 46.43
CA ALA A 67 -7.28 -26.67 47.02
C ALA A 67 -8.40 -27.09 47.99
N THR A 68 -8.92 -26.14 48.77
CA THR A 68 -9.98 -26.40 49.76
C THR A 68 -11.29 -26.76 49.08
N ASP A 69 -11.69 -26.01 48.04
CA ASP A 69 -12.90 -26.30 47.26
C ASP A 69 -12.81 -27.68 46.59
N VAL A 70 -11.66 -27.98 45.97
CA VAL A 70 -11.39 -29.28 45.35
C VAL A 70 -11.42 -30.42 46.37
N LEU A 71 -10.84 -30.21 47.55
CA LEU A 71 -10.85 -31.20 48.64
C LEU A 71 -12.27 -31.44 49.17
N GLN A 72 -13.09 -30.40 49.32
CA GLN A 72 -14.48 -30.55 49.73
C GLN A 72 -15.30 -31.36 48.72
N GLN A 73 -15.10 -31.12 47.41
CA GLN A 73 -15.75 -31.91 46.35
C GLN A 73 -15.28 -33.37 46.34
N ALA A 74 -14.00 -33.62 46.59
CA ALA A 74 -13.46 -34.98 46.73
C ALA A 74 -14.09 -35.73 47.92
N VAL A 75 -14.24 -35.05 49.07
CA VAL A 75 -14.89 -35.62 50.27
C VAL A 75 -16.37 -35.92 50.03
N ARG A 76 -17.07 -35.12 49.21
CA ARG A 76 -18.47 -35.36 48.80
C ARG A 76 -18.63 -36.50 47.78
N GLY A 77 -17.54 -37.11 47.31
CA GLY A 77 -17.59 -38.18 46.31
C GLY A 77 -17.83 -37.69 44.87
N GLU A 78 -17.72 -36.37 44.62
CA GLU A 78 -17.98 -35.75 43.32
C GLU A 78 -16.71 -35.63 42.44
N LEU A 79 -15.70 -36.46 42.71
CA LEU A 79 -14.39 -36.39 42.04
C LEU A 79 -14.48 -36.84 40.57
N ARG A 80 -14.77 -35.89 39.67
CA ARG A 80 -14.81 -36.09 38.22
C ARG A 80 -13.90 -35.08 37.53
N PHE A 81 -13.16 -35.54 36.53
CA PHE A 81 -12.35 -34.69 35.67
C PHE A 81 -13.22 -33.65 34.96
N GLY A 82 -14.39 -34.04 34.43
CA GLY A 82 -15.28 -33.16 33.71
C GLY A 82 -15.84 -31.98 34.51
N SER A 83 -15.95 -32.08 35.83
CA SER A 83 -16.44 -30.98 36.71
C SER A 83 -15.31 -30.07 37.20
N LEU A 84 -14.10 -30.61 37.37
CA LEU A 84 -12.97 -29.93 37.99
C LEU A 84 -11.96 -29.31 37.01
N VAL A 85 -11.90 -29.80 35.77
CA VAL A 85 -11.01 -29.27 34.74
C VAL A 85 -11.28 -27.78 34.49
N GLY A 86 -10.23 -26.96 34.58
CA GLY A 86 -10.30 -25.51 34.37
C GLY A 86 -10.76 -24.71 35.60
N ARG A 87 -11.03 -25.35 36.75
CA ARG A 87 -11.39 -24.66 38.01
C ARG A 87 -10.18 -24.28 38.87
N THR A 88 -9.03 -24.91 38.66
CA THR A 88 -7.79 -24.59 39.38
C THR A 88 -6.87 -23.76 38.50
N THR A 89 -6.31 -22.68 39.05
CA THR A 89 -5.31 -21.83 38.41
C THR A 89 -3.93 -22.51 38.37
N TYR A 90 -3.61 -23.26 39.42
CA TYR A 90 -2.32 -23.93 39.57
C TYR A 90 -2.45 -25.45 39.44
N PRO A 91 -1.36 -26.16 39.05
CA PRO A 91 -1.29 -27.61 39.06
C PRO A 91 -1.69 -28.21 40.41
N SER A 92 -2.77 -28.98 40.44
CA SER A 92 -3.33 -29.61 41.64
C SER A 92 -3.51 -31.11 41.44
N PHE A 93 -3.12 -31.89 42.43
CA PHE A 93 -3.08 -33.35 42.40
C PHE A 93 -3.78 -33.91 43.64
N ILE A 94 -4.72 -34.84 43.44
CA ILE A 94 -5.52 -35.41 44.52
C ILE A 94 -5.17 -36.87 44.67
N TYR A 95 -4.73 -37.22 45.87
CA TYR A 95 -4.39 -38.57 46.29
C TYR A 95 -5.47 -39.10 47.22
N GLN A 96 -5.83 -40.36 47.05
CA GLN A 96 -6.69 -41.11 47.96
C GLN A 96 -5.93 -42.34 48.44
N ASN A 97 -5.72 -42.48 49.75
CA ASN A 97 -4.91 -43.56 50.33
C ASN A 97 -3.53 -43.71 49.65
N GLY A 98 -2.87 -42.58 49.36
CA GLY A 98 -1.56 -42.54 48.68
C GLY A 98 -1.58 -42.80 47.17
N GLN A 99 -2.73 -43.12 46.56
CA GLN A 99 -2.87 -43.30 45.12
C GLN A 99 -3.38 -42.04 44.43
N LEU A 100 -2.75 -41.62 43.34
CA LEU A 100 -3.19 -40.48 42.54
C LEU A 100 -4.53 -40.80 41.84
N ARG A 101 -5.57 -40.01 42.12
CA ARG A 101 -6.93 -40.18 41.56
C ARG A 101 -7.32 -39.08 40.57
N TYR A 102 -6.78 -37.87 40.75
CA TYR A 102 -7.08 -36.73 39.88
C TYR A 102 -5.87 -35.80 39.77
N TRP A 103 -5.73 -35.16 38.61
CA TRP A 103 -4.76 -34.10 38.36
C TRP A 103 -5.41 -33.02 37.48
N SER A 104 -5.13 -31.75 37.77
CA SER A 104 -5.63 -30.63 36.97
C SER A 104 -4.67 -30.18 35.87
N ASP A 105 -3.41 -30.60 35.95
CA ASP A 105 -2.35 -30.29 34.99
C ASP A 105 -1.58 -31.55 34.61
N HIS A 106 -1.11 -31.59 33.36
CA HIS A 106 -0.36 -32.71 32.78
C HIS A 106 1.06 -32.30 32.38
N THR A 107 1.49 -31.08 32.69
CA THR A 107 2.86 -30.60 32.42
C THR A 107 3.77 -30.73 33.64
N THR A 108 3.20 -30.70 34.84
CA THR A 108 3.93 -30.81 36.12
C THR A 108 3.88 -32.24 36.65
N ARG A 109 5.01 -32.74 37.16
CA ARG A 109 5.08 -34.07 37.79
C ARG A 109 5.06 -33.94 39.32
N PRO A 110 4.04 -34.46 40.03
CA PRO A 110 4.01 -34.40 41.48
C PRO A 110 5.05 -35.36 42.09
N GLN A 111 5.71 -34.93 43.18
CA GLN A 111 6.61 -35.79 43.95
C GLN A 111 5.81 -36.62 44.96
N PRO A 112 5.84 -37.96 44.89
CA PRO A 112 5.08 -38.82 45.81
C PRO A 112 5.44 -38.64 47.28
N GLU A 113 6.70 -38.30 47.57
CA GLU A 113 7.21 -38.07 48.92
C GLU A 113 6.44 -36.95 49.65
N ASN A 114 5.99 -35.92 48.93
CA ASN A 114 5.26 -34.80 49.49
C ASN A 114 3.85 -35.17 49.97
N VAL A 115 3.29 -36.28 49.51
CA VAL A 115 1.95 -36.75 49.96
C VAL A 115 2.01 -37.18 51.43
N GLY A 116 3.09 -37.88 51.81
CA GLY A 116 3.29 -38.44 53.15
C GLY A 116 3.92 -37.48 54.16
N GLN A 117 4.53 -36.38 53.72
CA GLN A 117 5.10 -35.36 54.61
C GLN A 117 4.00 -34.46 55.19
N SER A 118 4.11 -34.10 56.48
CA SER A 118 3.22 -33.14 57.11
C SER A 118 3.76 -31.72 56.94
N PHE A 119 3.18 -30.97 56.02
CA PHE A 119 3.41 -29.54 55.85
C PHE A 119 2.11 -28.88 55.35
N ARG A 120 1.97 -27.57 55.55
CA ARG A 120 0.90 -26.75 54.94
C ARG A 120 1.41 -26.13 53.64
N GLU A 121 2.53 -25.43 53.72
CA GLU A 121 3.27 -24.87 52.59
C GLU A 121 4.78 -25.16 52.73
N LYS A 122 5.45 -25.39 51.60
CA LYS A 122 6.90 -25.66 51.53
C LYS A 122 7.47 -25.32 50.16
N LEU A 123 8.69 -24.78 50.12
CA LEU A 123 9.44 -24.66 48.87
C LEU A 123 9.99 -26.03 48.45
N VAL A 124 9.67 -26.45 47.23
CA VAL A 124 10.12 -27.72 46.65
C VAL A 124 10.95 -27.43 45.40
N ASP A 125 12.19 -27.91 45.40
CA ASP A 125 13.03 -27.93 44.20
C ASP A 125 12.76 -29.26 43.48
N MET A 126 12.14 -29.17 42.31
CA MET A 126 11.85 -30.31 41.44
C MET A 126 12.81 -30.32 40.26
N GLN A 127 12.89 -31.46 39.57
CA GLN A 127 13.77 -31.64 38.41
C GLN A 127 13.61 -30.54 37.34
N PHE A 128 12.40 -30.00 37.15
CA PHE A 128 12.07 -29.05 36.08
C PHE A 128 11.75 -27.64 36.57
N GLY A 129 12.07 -27.33 37.83
CA GLY A 129 11.76 -26.03 38.39
C GLY A 129 11.58 -26.01 39.89
N ARG A 130 11.42 -24.80 40.43
CA ARG A 130 11.10 -24.58 41.84
C ARG A 130 9.64 -24.19 41.97
N TYR A 131 8.99 -24.80 42.94
CA TYR A 131 7.56 -24.64 43.18
C TYR A 131 7.31 -24.37 44.66
N LEU A 132 6.34 -23.51 44.96
CA LEU A 132 5.73 -23.47 46.27
C LEU A 132 4.65 -24.55 46.31
N ALA A 133 4.91 -25.62 47.08
CA ALA A 133 3.97 -26.71 47.25
C ALA A 133 3.07 -26.43 48.45
N LEU A 134 1.77 -26.56 48.25
CA LEU A 134 0.76 -26.50 49.29
C LEU A 134 0.12 -27.87 49.47
N ARG A 135 -0.14 -28.26 50.71
CA ARG A 135 -0.75 -29.54 51.06
C ARG A 135 -1.95 -29.33 51.95
N GLN A 136 -3.06 -29.93 51.57
CA GLN A 136 -4.28 -30.01 52.38
C GLN A 136 -4.74 -31.46 52.45
N ALA A 137 -5.20 -31.90 53.62
CA ALA A 137 -5.65 -33.26 53.83
C ALA A 137 -6.97 -33.27 54.60
N SER A 138 -7.89 -34.14 54.19
CA SER A 138 -9.14 -34.40 54.90
C SER A 138 -9.56 -35.85 54.68
N GLY A 139 -9.60 -36.62 55.77
CA GLY A 139 -9.86 -38.07 55.74
C GLY A 139 -8.84 -38.82 54.86
N PRO A 140 -9.27 -39.67 53.91
CA PRO A 140 -8.37 -40.42 53.03
C PRO A 140 -7.78 -39.57 51.88
N TYR A 141 -8.19 -38.31 51.74
CA TYR A 141 -7.82 -37.45 50.61
C TYR A 141 -6.71 -36.45 50.98
N VAL A 142 -5.73 -36.32 50.08
CA VAL A 142 -4.66 -35.32 50.15
C VAL A 142 -4.63 -34.56 48.83
N VAL A 143 -4.73 -33.24 48.88
CA VAL A 143 -4.55 -32.34 47.73
C VAL A 143 -3.19 -31.69 47.82
N LEU A 144 -2.40 -31.83 46.75
CA LEU A 144 -1.13 -31.14 46.56
C LEU A 144 -1.27 -30.12 45.44
N THR A 145 -1.02 -28.86 45.73
CA THR A 145 -1.04 -27.77 44.73
C THR A 145 0.36 -27.20 44.58
N TYR A 146 0.83 -27.03 43.34
CA TYR A 146 2.18 -26.52 43.06
C TYR A 146 2.10 -25.18 42.35
N VAL A 147 2.52 -24.12 43.02
CA VAL A 147 2.64 -22.78 42.42
C VAL A 147 4.04 -22.64 41.81
N PRO A 148 4.16 -22.55 40.47
CA PRO A 148 5.46 -22.44 39.81
C PRO A 148 6.13 -21.11 40.14
N LEU A 149 7.37 -21.17 40.65
CA LEU A 149 8.22 -20.00 40.89
C LEU A 149 9.31 -19.90 39.82
N GLU A 150 9.95 -21.01 39.46
CA GLU A 150 11.03 -21.04 38.47
C GLU A 150 10.84 -22.28 37.59
N LYS A 151 10.98 -22.15 36.27
CA LYS A 151 10.99 -23.30 35.36
C LYS A 151 12.36 -23.50 34.73
N ARG A 152 12.80 -24.75 34.66
CA ARG A 152 14.10 -25.19 34.12
C ARG A 152 13.87 -26.30 33.11
N TYR A 153 14.41 -26.11 31.91
CA TYR A 153 14.21 -27.04 30.79
C TYR A 153 15.52 -27.72 30.37
N GLY A 154 16.69 -27.22 30.83
CA GLY A 154 18.02 -27.65 30.39
C GLY A 154 18.40 -27.20 28.98
N ILE A 155 17.43 -26.69 28.22
CA ILE A 155 17.54 -26.28 26.82
C ILE A 155 16.85 -24.92 26.67
N SER A 156 17.52 -23.96 26.04
CA SER A 156 16.93 -22.66 25.71
C SER A 156 16.89 -22.47 24.20
N ASN A 157 15.70 -22.24 23.67
CA ASN A 157 15.47 -22.00 22.25
C ASN A 157 14.32 -20.98 22.06
N ARG A 158 13.80 -20.86 20.83
CA ARG A 158 12.71 -19.93 20.53
C ARG A 158 11.41 -20.22 21.30
N TYR A 159 11.17 -21.49 21.64
CA TYR A 159 9.96 -21.97 22.31
C TYR A 159 10.13 -22.11 23.84
N LEU A 160 11.36 -22.29 24.30
CA LEU A 160 11.72 -22.60 25.68
C LEU A 160 12.67 -21.55 26.24
N ARG A 161 12.25 -20.89 27.32
CA ARG A 161 13.09 -19.95 28.07
C ARG A 161 13.05 -20.32 29.55
N GLU A 162 14.23 -20.49 30.12
CA GLU A 162 14.38 -20.75 31.55
C GLU A 162 14.22 -19.46 32.35
N GLY A 163 13.82 -19.62 33.61
CA GLY A 163 13.81 -18.53 34.59
C GLY A 163 12.54 -18.47 35.44
N SER A 164 12.38 -17.34 36.12
CA SER A 164 11.24 -17.08 37.00
C SER A 164 9.92 -17.07 36.20
N GLU A 165 8.88 -17.72 36.74
CA GLU A 165 7.57 -17.82 36.10
C GLU A 165 6.95 -16.43 35.88
N LYS A 166 6.89 -16.01 34.61
CA LYS A 166 6.50 -14.65 34.23
C LYS A 166 5.05 -14.34 34.61
N ALA A 167 4.17 -15.35 34.61
CA ALA A 167 2.77 -15.18 34.99
C ALA A 167 2.63 -14.73 36.46
N LEU A 168 3.45 -15.29 37.37
CA LEU A 168 3.45 -14.93 38.77
C LEU A 168 4.21 -13.62 39.02
N PHE A 169 5.38 -13.48 38.40
CA PHE A 169 6.31 -12.37 38.67
C PHE A 169 6.10 -11.11 37.83
N ARG A 170 5.09 -11.09 36.95
CA ARG A 170 4.66 -9.93 36.14
C ARG A 170 5.83 -9.18 35.44
N GLY A 171 6.82 -9.93 34.95
CA GLY A 171 7.97 -9.39 34.24
C GLY A 171 9.13 -8.89 35.11
N LEU A 172 9.14 -9.20 36.41
CA LEU A 172 10.34 -9.06 37.24
C LEU A 172 11.31 -10.20 36.92
N ASN A 173 12.54 -9.86 36.52
CA ASN A 173 13.62 -10.84 36.36
C ASN A 173 14.30 -11.02 37.72
N VAL A 174 13.97 -12.11 38.40
CA VAL A 174 14.46 -12.43 39.74
C VAL A 174 15.30 -13.69 39.75
N ARG A 175 16.42 -13.65 40.46
CA ARG A 175 17.20 -14.84 40.80
C ARG A 175 16.90 -15.24 42.23
N LEU A 176 16.30 -16.43 42.38
CA LEU A 176 15.87 -16.98 43.67
C LEU A 176 17.05 -17.73 44.33
N VAL A 177 17.31 -17.42 45.59
CA VAL A 177 18.27 -18.13 46.44
C VAL A 177 17.53 -18.79 47.59
N THR A 178 17.66 -20.10 47.68
CA THR A 178 17.02 -20.94 48.71
C THR A 178 17.61 -20.68 50.09
N ASP A 179 18.92 -20.46 50.18
CA ASP A 179 19.59 -20.24 51.46
C ASP A 179 19.43 -18.80 51.94
N LYS A 180 19.14 -18.65 53.24
CA LYS A 180 19.00 -17.33 53.87
C LYS A 180 20.37 -16.65 53.92
N LYS A 181 20.60 -15.66 53.04
CA LYS A 181 21.84 -14.86 53.02
C LYS A 181 21.61 -13.48 53.68
N PRO A 182 22.45 -13.05 54.63
CA PRO A 182 22.33 -11.73 55.24
C PRO A 182 22.54 -10.62 54.21
N GLY A 183 21.67 -9.60 54.22
CA GLY A 183 21.72 -8.46 53.29
C GLY A 183 20.80 -8.55 52.07
N LEU A 184 20.20 -9.72 51.79
CA LEU A 184 19.20 -9.87 50.72
C LEU A 184 17.76 -9.77 51.27
N PRO A 185 16.80 -9.22 50.51
CA PRO A 185 15.39 -9.24 50.89
C PRO A 185 14.88 -10.69 50.95
N ALA A 186 14.25 -11.06 52.07
CA ALA A 186 13.60 -12.34 52.25
C ALA A 186 12.13 -12.27 51.83
N ILE A 187 11.65 -13.34 51.20
CA ILE A 187 10.24 -13.58 50.90
C ILE A 187 9.74 -14.68 51.82
N GLU A 188 8.59 -14.44 52.44
CA GLU A 188 7.98 -15.30 53.45
C GLU A 188 6.61 -15.81 52.98
N SER A 189 6.10 -16.90 53.58
CA SER A 189 4.73 -17.36 53.37
C SER A 189 3.70 -16.43 54.02
N ASP A 190 2.42 -16.71 53.82
CA ASP A 190 1.33 -16.01 54.53
C ASP A 190 1.43 -16.18 56.05
N GLU A 191 1.97 -17.30 56.53
CA GLU A 191 2.24 -17.57 57.96
C GLU A 191 3.59 -17.01 58.46
N GLY A 192 4.34 -16.28 57.64
CA GLY A 192 5.63 -15.69 58.03
C GLY A 192 6.81 -16.67 58.04
N ARG A 193 6.69 -17.86 57.41
CA ARG A 193 7.81 -18.78 57.26
C ARG A 193 8.69 -18.34 56.09
N TYR A 194 10.01 -18.40 56.27
CA TYR A 194 10.96 -18.06 55.22
C TYR A 194 10.84 -19.02 54.01
N LEU A 195 10.67 -18.48 52.80
CA LEU A 195 10.61 -19.23 51.55
C LEU A 195 11.94 -19.15 50.78
N PHE A 196 12.38 -17.94 50.42
CA PHE A 196 13.61 -17.71 49.66
C PHE A 196 14.08 -16.25 49.75
N SER A 197 15.34 -15.99 49.41
CA SER A 197 15.94 -14.67 49.31
C SER A 197 16.14 -14.26 47.84
N LEU A 198 16.19 -12.95 47.58
CA LEU A 198 16.36 -12.39 46.23
C LEU A 198 17.80 -11.91 46.01
N GLU A 199 18.58 -12.59 45.16
CA GLU A 199 20.00 -12.25 44.90
C GLU A 199 20.16 -11.18 43.82
N ARG A 200 19.31 -11.20 42.79
CA ARG A 200 19.32 -10.19 41.74
C ARG A 200 17.90 -9.88 41.33
N LEU A 201 17.55 -8.61 41.39
CA LEU A 201 16.28 -8.08 40.90
C LEU A 201 16.62 -7.12 39.76
N GLN A 202 16.61 -7.64 38.53
CA GLN A 202 16.72 -6.74 37.38
C GLN A 202 15.40 -5.97 37.27
N ARG A 203 15.50 -4.66 37.45
CA ARG A 203 14.39 -3.69 37.34
C ARG A 203 13.57 -4.02 36.09
N ASN A 204 12.25 -3.93 36.20
CA ASN A 204 11.47 -3.64 35.01
C ASN A 204 11.93 -2.25 34.52
N PRO A 205 12.43 -2.09 33.28
CA PRO A 205 13.12 -0.88 32.81
C PRO A 205 12.30 0.40 32.94
N ILE A 206 10.98 0.29 33.16
CA ILE A 206 10.01 1.36 33.21
C ILE A 206 9.74 1.85 34.65
N THR A 207 9.88 0.98 35.67
CA THR A 207 9.43 1.29 37.04
C THR A 207 10.38 2.28 37.73
N GLY A 208 9.88 3.50 38.00
CA GLY A 208 10.65 4.63 38.53
C GLY A 208 11.09 5.66 37.47
N LYS A 209 10.88 5.39 36.18
CA LYS A 209 11.22 6.32 35.08
C LYS A 209 10.00 7.08 34.52
N TYR A 210 8.82 6.92 35.11
CA TYR A 210 7.58 7.58 34.64
C TYR A 210 7.62 9.11 34.74
N ILE A 211 8.11 9.67 35.85
CA ILE A 211 8.22 11.12 36.04
C ILE A 211 9.19 11.75 35.03
N PRO A 212 10.44 11.28 34.91
CA PRO A 212 11.34 11.87 33.93
C PRO A 212 10.88 11.62 32.48
N MET A 213 10.21 10.50 32.20
CA MET A 213 9.57 10.26 30.91
C MET A 213 8.44 11.26 30.63
N ALA A 214 7.58 11.52 31.61
CA ALA A 214 6.53 12.53 31.48
C ALA A 214 7.12 13.92 31.23
N LEU A 215 8.18 14.29 31.94
CA LEU A 215 8.91 15.55 31.74
C LEU A 215 9.56 15.62 30.35
N LEU A 216 10.16 14.54 29.85
CA LEU A 216 10.71 14.47 28.48
C LEU A 216 9.62 14.65 27.42
N VAL A 217 8.49 13.96 27.56
CA VAL A 217 7.36 14.06 26.62
C VAL A 217 6.75 15.46 26.65
N VAL A 218 6.51 16.03 27.83
CA VAL A 218 5.98 17.39 27.97
C VAL A 218 6.98 18.40 27.40
N GLY A 219 8.28 18.28 27.72
CA GLY A 219 9.32 19.13 27.16
C GLY A 219 9.39 19.07 25.64
N LEU A 220 9.28 17.88 25.06
CA LEU A 220 9.25 17.67 23.61
C LEU A 220 8.00 18.33 22.99
N LEU A 221 6.82 18.14 23.57
CA LEU A 221 5.58 18.75 23.09
C LEU A 221 5.64 20.28 23.13
N LEU A 222 6.19 20.87 24.20
CA LEU A 222 6.38 22.31 24.33
C LEU A 222 7.38 22.85 23.30
N TYR A 223 8.50 22.15 23.08
CA TYR A 223 9.48 22.48 22.06
C TYR A 223 8.86 22.49 20.66
N LEU A 224 8.13 21.42 20.31
CA LEU A 224 7.42 21.28 19.04
C LEU A 224 6.35 22.37 18.85
N ALA A 225 5.56 22.64 19.89
CA ALA A 225 4.51 23.65 19.86
C ALA A 225 5.09 25.04 19.58
N SER A 226 6.21 25.41 20.23
CA SER A 226 6.86 26.70 20.02
C SER A 226 7.29 26.91 18.57
N TRP A 227 8.03 25.95 18.00
CA TRP A 227 8.52 26.04 16.63
C TRP A 227 7.38 25.98 15.60
N LEU A 228 6.35 25.18 15.85
CA LEU A 228 5.15 25.15 15.00
C LEU A 228 4.43 26.51 15.00
N MET A 229 4.34 27.19 16.15
CA MET A 229 3.77 28.53 16.23
C MET A 229 4.60 29.56 15.46
N TRP A 230 5.93 29.49 15.56
CA TRP A 230 6.84 30.34 14.78
C TRP A 230 6.73 30.10 13.27
N ALA A 231 6.74 28.84 12.84
CA ALA A 231 6.56 28.46 11.45
C ALA A 231 5.21 28.95 10.90
N ARG A 232 4.11 28.77 11.66
CA ARG A 232 2.77 29.28 11.28
C ARG A 232 2.75 30.79 11.07
N ARG A 233 3.43 31.57 11.92
CA ARG A 233 3.55 33.04 11.75
C ARG A 233 4.31 33.41 10.49
N LEU A 234 5.43 32.76 10.23
CA LEU A 234 6.25 33.03 9.04
C LEU A 234 5.51 32.64 7.75
N PHE A 235 4.79 31.52 7.75
CA PHE A 235 3.91 31.15 6.65
C PHE A 235 2.77 32.14 6.45
N GLY A 236 2.15 32.64 7.53
CA GLY A 236 1.12 33.69 7.45
C GLY A 236 1.65 35.02 6.92
N ALA A 237 2.93 35.31 7.12
CA ALA A 237 3.62 36.49 6.58
C ALA A 237 4.13 36.32 5.14
N GLY A 238 3.79 35.22 4.45
CA GLY A 238 4.23 34.94 3.08
C GLY A 238 5.70 34.51 2.93
N ARG A 239 6.46 34.41 4.03
CA ARG A 239 7.88 34.02 4.02
C ARG A 239 8.03 32.50 4.02
N VAL A 240 7.74 31.85 2.90
CA VAL A 240 7.66 30.38 2.79
C VAL A 240 9.00 29.69 3.11
N LEU A 241 10.13 30.23 2.62
CA LEU A 241 11.46 29.66 2.91
C LEU A 241 11.80 29.71 4.40
N ALA A 242 11.62 30.88 5.03
CA ALA A 242 11.86 31.06 6.46
C ALA A 242 10.90 30.20 7.31
N GLY A 243 9.64 30.09 6.90
CA GLY A 243 8.65 29.23 7.57
C GLY A 243 9.02 27.74 7.50
N SER A 244 9.49 27.26 6.34
CA SER A 244 9.98 25.89 6.19
C SER A 244 11.26 25.65 7.00
N ALA A 245 12.20 26.60 7.01
CA ALA A 245 13.43 26.52 7.80
C ALA A 245 13.12 26.48 9.32
N ALA A 246 12.20 27.31 9.80
CA ALA A 246 11.74 27.34 11.19
C ALA A 246 11.02 26.06 11.63
N LEU A 247 10.60 25.21 10.68
CA LEU A 247 9.98 23.93 10.95
C LEU A 247 10.99 22.78 10.93
N LEU A 248 11.87 22.74 9.93
CA LEU A 248 12.79 21.62 9.71
C LEU A 248 14.10 21.73 10.50
N LEU A 249 14.75 22.90 10.55
CA LEU A 249 16.06 23.05 11.20
C LEU A 249 16.01 22.72 12.71
N PRO A 250 15.02 23.18 13.49
CA PRO A 250 14.97 22.86 14.92
C PRO A 250 14.71 21.37 15.19
N LEU A 251 13.95 20.70 14.33
CA LEU A 251 13.74 19.25 14.40
C LEU A 251 15.02 18.49 14.04
N GLY A 252 15.72 18.92 12.99
CA GLY A 252 17.01 18.35 12.60
C GLY A 252 18.09 18.53 13.66
N LEU A 253 18.17 19.71 14.29
CA LEU A 253 19.07 19.99 15.41
C LEU A 253 18.74 19.14 16.63
N LEU A 254 17.46 19.06 17.01
CA LEU A 254 17.01 18.17 18.08
C LEU A 254 17.43 16.72 17.78
N ARG A 255 17.25 16.28 16.53
CA ARG A 255 17.63 14.94 16.08
C ARG A 255 19.13 14.70 16.15
N ALA A 256 19.94 15.66 15.73
CA ALA A 256 21.40 15.62 15.78
C ALA A 256 21.94 15.52 17.21
N VAL A 257 21.18 16.00 18.21
CA VAL A 257 21.50 15.82 19.64
C VAL A 257 21.05 14.45 20.16
N LEU A 258 19.84 14.00 19.81
CA LEU A 258 19.28 12.76 20.34
C LEU A 258 20.03 11.49 19.89
N LEU A 259 20.46 11.44 18.62
CA LEU A 259 21.13 10.28 18.02
C LEU A 259 22.45 9.90 18.72
N PRO A 260 23.46 10.78 18.88
CA PRO A 260 24.72 10.43 19.53
C PRO A 260 24.54 10.14 21.03
N LEU A 261 23.50 10.68 21.67
CA LEU A 261 23.16 10.39 23.07
C LEU A 261 22.38 9.07 23.25
N GLY A 262 22.00 8.41 22.15
CA GLY A 262 21.20 7.17 22.16
C GLY A 262 19.82 7.34 22.78
N LEU A 263 19.26 8.56 22.78
CA LEU A 263 17.97 8.86 23.43
C LEU A 263 16.79 8.51 22.49
N PRO A 264 15.70 7.90 23.02
CA PRO A 264 15.43 7.64 24.43
C PRO A 264 15.93 6.28 24.95
N PHE A 265 16.55 5.42 24.14
CA PHE A 265 16.93 4.06 24.54
C PHE A 265 17.90 4.01 25.72
N SER A 266 18.93 4.86 25.71
CA SER A 266 19.89 5.02 26.82
C SER A 266 19.21 5.45 28.13
N PHE A 267 18.02 6.05 28.01
CA PHE A 267 17.21 6.48 29.14
C PHE A 267 16.23 5.40 29.60
N ILE A 268 15.47 4.78 28.68
CA ILE A 268 14.51 3.69 28.93
C ILE A 268 14.64 2.66 27.81
N GLU A 269 14.81 1.40 28.19
CA GLU A 269 14.84 0.25 27.28
C GLU A 269 13.42 -0.05 26.74
N LEU A 270 12.93 0.83 25.87
CA LEU A 270 11.70 0.60 25.13
C LEU A 270 12.00 -0.37 23.97
N PRO A 271 11.21 -1.44 23.76
CA PRO A 271 11.41 -2.38 22.66
C PRO A 271 11.45 -1.71 21.28
N LEU A 272 10.73 -0.59 21.13
CA LEU A 272 10.70 0.21 19.91
C LEU A 272 12.07 0.84 19.58
N PHE A 273 12.84 1.19 20.61
CA PHE A 273 14.15 1.82 20.45
C PHE A 273 15.32 0.85 20.69
N ASP A 274 15.06 -0.46 20.76
CA ASP A 274 16.08 -1.49 20.95
C ASP A 274 16.81 -1.80 19.63
N PRO A 275 18.13 -1.55 19.53
CA PRO A 275 18.92 -1.87 18.33
C PRO A 275 18.94 -3.35 17.96
N ARG A 276 18.62 -4.26 18.91
CA ARG A 276 18.56 -5.70 18.65
C ARG A 276 17.36 -6.08 17.78
N VAL A 277 16.31 -5.26 17.78
CA VAL A 277 15.10 -5.49 16.96
C VAL A 277 15.33 -4.99 15.53
N TYR A 278 15.95 -3.82 15.40
CA TYR A 278 16.24 -3.16 14.13
C TYR A 278 17.47 -2.27 14.28
N ALA A 279 18.42 -2.33 13.36
CA ALA A 279 19.57 -1.41 13.33
C ALA A 279 20.17 -1.31 11.93
N ALA A 280 19.75 -0.31 11.16
CA ALA A 280 20.19 -0.17 9.78
C ALA A 280 21.40 0.75 9.57
N SER A 281 21.49 1.84 10.35
CA SER A 281 22.56 2.83 10.20
C SER A 281 22.68 3.71 11.43
N TRP A 282 23.69 4.57 11.47
CA TRP A 282 23.83 5.62 12.48
C TRP A 282 22.61 6.57 12.54
N LEU A 283 21.93 6.81 11.42
CA LEU A 283 20.71 7.63 11.36
C LEU A 283 19.46 6.89 11.87
N SER A 284 19.43 5.57 11.72
CA SER A 284 18.31 4.70 12.13
C SER A 284 18.83 3.53 12.99
N PRO A 285 19.31 3.80 14.23
CA PRO A 285 19.83 2.77 15.13
C PRO A 285 18.74 1.91 15.76
N SER A 286 17.47 2.27 15.59
CA SER A 286 16.30 1.52 16.08
C SER A 286 15.08 1.70 15.17
N LEU A 287 14.03 0.90 15.39
CA LEU A 287 12.77 1.02 14.65
C LEU A 287 12.04 2.34 14.98
N GLY A 288 12.07 2.77 16.23
CA GLY A 288 11.52 4.05 16.64
C GLY A 288 12.24 5.23 15.98
N ASP A 289 13.56 5.11 15.84
CA ASP A 289 14.37 6.08 15.13
C ASP A 289 14.04 6.15 13.64
N LEU A 290 13.81 4.99 13.00
CA LEU A 290 13.33 4.91 11.61
C LEU A 290 11.98 5.63 11.44
N PHE A 291 11.05 5.42 12.37
CA PHE A 291 9.73 6.06 12.35
C PHE A 291 9.82 7.59 12.51
N ILE A 292 10.68 8.07 13.41
CA ILE A 292 10.92 9.52 13.57
C ILE A 292 11.52 10.11 12.28
N ASN A 293 12.47 9.41 11.66
CA ASN A 293 13.06 9.83 10.39
C ASN A 293 11.99 9.87 9.27
N ALA A 294 11.06 8.91 9.26
CA ALA A 294 9.93 8.89 8.33
C ALA A 294 9.03 10.12 8.47
N LEU A 295 8.73 10.50 9.72
CA LEU A 295 7.91 11.68 10.02
C LEU A 295 8.62 12.98 9.58
N LEU A 296 9.92 13.08 9.84
CA LEU A 296 10.74 14.22 9.43
C LEU A 296 10.84 14.33 7.90
N LEU A 297 11.00 13.21 7.20
CA LEU A 297 11.01 13.17 5.74
C LEU A 297 9.64 13.57 5.15
N ALA A 298 8.53 13.10 5.72
CA ALA A 298 7.19 13.51 5.30
C ALA A 298 6.96 15.02 5.50
N LEU A 299 7.49 15.59 6.58
CA LEU A 299 7.44 17.03 6.83
C LEU A 299 8.32 17.82 5.84
N ALA A 300 9.51 17.30 5.53
CA ALA A 300 10.40 17.88 4.53
C ALA A 300 9.76 17.86 3.14
N ALA A 301 9.09 16.77 2.77
CA ALA A 301 8.31 16.65 1.54
C ALA A 301 7.16 17.68 1.50
N TYR A 302 6.42 17.86 2.60
CA TYR A 302 5.38 18.90 2.69
C TYR A 302 5.94 20.32 2.48
N CYS A 303 7.07 20.63 3.12
CA CYS A 303 7.79 21.89 2.93
C CYS A 303 8.28 22.05 1.49
N GLY A 304 8.82 21.00 0.87
CA GLY A 304 9.23 20.96 -0.52
C GLY A 304 8.08 21.25 -1.49
N LEU A 305 6.92 20.64 -1.26
CA LEU A 305 5.70 20.91 -2.03
C LEU A 305 5.25 22.37 -1.92
N ARG A 306 5.31 22.96 -0.72
CA ARG A 306 5.01 24.39 -0.52
C ARG A 306 5.99 25.30 -1.25
N LEU A 307 7.29 25.02 -1.18
CA LEU A 307 8.32 25.78 -1.88
C LEU A 307 8.16 25.68 -3.39
N PHE A 308 7.90 24.48 -3.90
CA PHE A 308 7.65 24.26 -5.33
C PHE A 308 6.43 25.05 -5.82
N ARG A 309 5.35 25.10 -5.03
CA ARG A 309 4.17 25.91 -5.36
C ARG A 309 4.45 27.42 -5.32
N HIS A 310 5.30 27.87 -4.40
CA HIS A 310 5.63 29.29 -4.24
C HIS A 310 6.54 29.81 -5.36
N TYR A 311 7.64 29.10 -5.65
CA TYR A 311 8.60 29.50 -6.68
C TYR A 311 8.21 29.05 -8.10
N ASN A 312 7.35 28.04 -8.21
CA ASN A 312 6.77 27.52 -9.45
C ASN A 312 7.78 27.28 -10.59
N PRO A 313 8.79 26.39 -10.38
CA PRO A 313 9.90 26.20 -11.32
C PRO A 313 9.45 25.69 -12.69
N THR A 314 8.26 25.09 -12.81
CA THR A 314 7.69 24.68 -14.11
C THR A 314 7.53 25.86 -15.07
N ARG A 315 7.15 27.05 -14.59
CA ARG A 315 7.06 28.27 -15.42
C ARG A 315 8.41 28.69 -15.99
N TRP A 316 9.49 28.46 -15.25
CA TRP A 316 10.84 28.75 -15.72
C TRP A 316 11.23 27.79 -16.85
N VAL A 317 10.91 26.50 -16.71
CA VAL A 317 11.14 25.49 -17.76
C VAL A 317 10.31 25.78 -19.01
N GLU A 318 9.05 26.19 -18.85
CA GLU A 318 8.17 26.54 -19.98
C GLU A 318 8.70 27.72 -20.81
N ARG A 319 9.42 28.67 -20.19
CA ARG A 319 10.03 29.83 -20.85
C ARG A 319 11.29 29.50 -21.67
N LEU A 320 11.89 28.33 -21.49
CA LEU A 320 13.05 27.91 -22.28
C LEU A 320 12.63 27.76 -23.75
N THR A 321 13.27 28.48 -24.67
CA THR A 321 12.94 28.46 -26.10
C THR A 321 13.76 27.44 -26.89
N LYS A 322 14.98 27.12 -26.45
CA LYS A 322 15.86 26.14 -27.10
C LYS A 322 15.46 24.70 -26.78
N THR A 323 15.38 23.86 -27.81
CA THR A 323 15.07 22.43 -27.68
C THR A 323 16.14 21.69 -26.87
N SER A 324 17.43 22.06 -27.03
CA SER A 324 18.56 21.50 -26.26
C SER A 324 18.41 21.67 -24.75
N ASP A 325 17.93 22.84 -24.33
CA ASP A 325 17.83 23.19 -22.91
C ASP A 325 16.66 22.43 -22.29
N ARG A 326 15.55 22.29 -23.02
CA ARG A 326 14.40 21.47 -22.61
C ARG A 326 14.75 19.99 -22.52
N THR A 327 15.51 19.44 -23.48
CA THR A 327 15.97 18.05 -23.41
C THR A 327 16.92 17.84 -22.23
N THR A 328 17.81 18.79 -21.95
CA THR A 328 18.73 18.72 -20.80
C THR A 328 17.97 18.67 -19.48
N VAL A 329 16.99 19.57 -19.28
CA VAL A 329 16.12 19.54 -18.10
C VAL A 329 15.32 18.24 -18.01
N GLY A 330 14.87 17.69 -19.15
CA GLY A 330 14.16 16.42 -19.21
C GLY A 330 15.03 15.23 -18.78
N VAL A 331 16.28 15.19 -19.22
CA VAL A 331 17.27 14.18 -18.80
C VAL A 331 17.59 14.34 -17.31
N VAL A 332 17.81 15.56 -16.82
CA VAL A 332 18.03 15.82 -15.38
C VAL A 332 16.84 15.38 -14.54
N ALA A 333 15.62 15.63 -14.98
CA ALA A 333 14.41 15.14 -14.32
C ALA A 333 14.36 13.60 -14.34
N GLY A 334 14.77 12.97 -15.43
CA GLY A 334 14.91 11.52 -15.54
C GLY A 334 15.90 10.93 -14.53
N VAL A 335 17.09 11.53 -14.43
CA VAL A 335 18.12 11.13 -13.47
C VAL A 335 17.66 11.35 -12.04
N LEU A 336 17.03 12.48 -11.72
CA LEU A 336 16.47 12.76 -10.39
C LEU A 336 15.39 11.74 -10.01
N PHE A 337 14.54 11.33 -10.96
CA PHE A 337 13.53 10.31 -10.74
C PHE A 337 14.16 8.94 -10.45
N PHE A 338 15.17 8.56 -11.23
CA PHE A 338 15.95 7.34 -10.99
C PHE A 338 16.63 7.36 -9.62
N VAL A 339 17.26 8.48 -9.23
CA VAL A 339 17.88 8.63 -7.90
C VAL A 339 16.84 8.50 -6.79
N LEU A 340 15.63 9.06 -6.95
CA LEU A 340 14.55 8.86 -5.98
C LEU A 340 14.12 7.39 -5.88
N LEU A 341 14.02 6.68 -7.00
CA LEU A 341 13.72 5.24 -7.01
C LEU A 341 14.83 4.41 -6.35
N GLU A 342 16.10 4.71 -6.62
CA GLU A 342 17.25 4.04 -6.00
C GLU A 342 17.27 4.30 -4.49
N LEU A 343 17.07 5.55 -4.05
CA LEU A 343 16.97 5.88 -2.62
C LEU A 343 15.80 5.15 -1.95
N GLN A 344 14.66 5.01 -2.64
CA GLN A 344 13.52 4.25 -2.15
C GLN A 344 13.84 2.75 -2.08
N PHE A 345 14.50 2.18 -3.09
CA PHE A 345 14.94 0.79 -3.10
C PHE A 345 15.92 0.51 -1.94
N GLN A 346 16.93 1.35 -1.76
CA GLN A 346 17.89 1.25 -0.66
C GLN A 346 17.21 1.37 0.70
N PHE A 347 16.19 2.23 0.83
CA PHE A 347 15.39 2.30 2.04
C PHE A 347 14.65 0.99 2.33
N TYR A 348 14.00 0.38 1.33
CA TYR A 348 13.35 -0.92 1.48
C TYR A 348 14.37 -2.01 1.83
N SER A 349 15.45 -2.13 1.05
CA SER A 349 16.51 -3.14 1.26
C SER A 349 17.11 -3.02 2.67
N ASN A 350 17.43 -1.82 3.13
CA ASN A 350 17.91 -1.59 4.50
C ASN A 350 16.86 -1.87 5.57
N SER A 351 15.58 -1.63 5.27
CA SER A 351 14.48 -1.92 6.18
C SER A 351 14.25 -3.42 6.38
N PHE A 352 14.52 -4.23 5.36
CA PHE A 352 14.37 -5.68 5.41
C PHE A 352 15.64 -6.37 5.95
N ASN A 353 16.82 -6.01 5.42
CA ASN A 353 18.10 -6.63 5.78
C ASN A 353 18.48 -6.47 7.26
N ASN A 354 18.08 -5.34 7.88
CA ASN A 354 18.50 -4.99 9.23
C ASN A 354 17.39 -5.12 10.28
N SER A 355 16.31 -5.82 9.92
CA SER A 355 15.15 -6.04 10.77
C SER A 355 15.05 -7.50 11.17
N ARG A 356 14.72 -7.78 12.44
CA ARG A 356 14.29 -9.12 12.85
C ARG A 356 12.82 -9.40 12.54
N VAL A 357 12.07 -8.39 12.13
CA VAL A 357 10.67 -8.50 11.75
C VAL A 357 10.57 -8.90 10.28
N ILE A 358 10.02 -10.08 10.02
CA ILE A 358 9.78 -10.61 8.68
C ILE A 358 8.56 -9.89 8.07
N LEU A 359 8.77 -9.22 6.94
CA LEU A 359 7.70 -8.55 6.18
C LEU A 359 7.28 -9.32 4.93
N ASP A 360 8.01 -10.37 4.57
CA ASP A 360 7.64 -11.25 3.48
C ASP A 360 6.35 -12.01 3.83
N ILE A 361 5.27 -11.74 3.10
CA ILE A 361 3.96 -12.36 3.35
C ILE A 361 3.95 -13.84 3.00
N THR A 362 4.90 -14.31 2.19
CA THR A 362 5.05 -15.72 1.82
C THR A 362 5.82 -16.53 2.87
N GLN A 363 6.33 -15.86 3.92
CA GLN A 363 7.00 -16.51 5.06
C GLN A 363 6.25 -16.32 6.38
N ASP A 364 5.69 -15.14 6.63
CA ASP A 364 5.04 -14.82 7.91
C ASP A 364 3.85 -13.86 7.76
N ILE A 365 2.66 -14.35 8.08
CA ILE A 365 1.41 -13.58 8.10
C ILE A 365 1.05 -13.03 9.49
N SER A 366 1.85 -13.30 10.52
CA SER A 366 1.57 -12.82 11.87
C SER A 366 1.62 -11.30 11.95
N VAL A 367 0.74 -10.72 12.78
CA VAL A 367 0.67 -9.26 12.99
C VAL A 367 1.17 -8.95 14.40
N SER A 368 2.30 -8.25 14.49
CA SER A 368 2.85 -7.74 15.75
C SER A 368 2.84 -6.21 15.77
N GLY A 369 2.86 -5.61 16.97
CA GLY A 369 2.91 -4.15 17.11
C GLY A 369 4.15 -3.53 16.45
N LEU A 370 5.29 -4.24 16.47
CA LEU A 370 6.52 -3.82 15.78
C LEU A 370 6.37 -3.91 14.25
N LYS A 371 5.71 -4.96 13.73
CA LYS A 371 5.41 -5.08 12.29
C LYS A 371 4.51 -3.95 11.81
N LEU A 372 3.46 -3.61 12.58
CA LEU A 372 2.57 -2.47 12.27
C LEU A 372 3.30 -1.12 12.28
N LEU A 373 4.26 -0.92 13.20
CA LEU A 373 5.07 0.30 13.24
C LEU A 373 6.05 0.38 12.07
N LEU A 374 6.67 -0.75 11.69
CA LEU A 374 7.55 -0.80 10.53
C LEU A 374 6.77 -0.55 9.23
N THR A 375 5.60 -1.17 9.05
CA THR A 375 4.73 -0.92 7.88
C THR A 375 4.25 0.53 7.83
N LEU A 376 3.96 1.14 8.98
CA LEU A 376 3.59 2.56 9.05
C LEU A 376 4.78 3.47 8.71
N ALA A 377 5.99 3.17 9.19
CA ALA A 377 7.21 3.91 8.86
C ALA A 377 7.53 3.84 7.35
N ILE A 378 7.33 2.66 6.75
CA ILE A 378 7.42 2.44 5.30
C ILE A 378 6.38 3.29 4.58
N ALA A 379 5.11 3.27 5.01
CA ALA A 379 4.04 4.03 4.37
C ALA A 379 4.27 5.55 4.43
N LEU A 380 4.80 6.07 5.55
CA LEU A 380 5.18 7.48 5.68
C LEU A 380 6.32 7.86 4.74
N HIS A 381 7.36 7.01 4.62
CA HIS A 381 8.43 7.21 3.64
C HIS A 381 7.89 7.19 2.21
N THR A 382 7.07 6.20 1.85
CA THR A 382 6.42 6.12 0.54
C THR A 382 5.61 7.37 0.24
N GLY A 383 4.85 7.89 1.22
CA GLY A 383 4.13 9.16 1.08
C GLY A 383 5.04 10.35 0.80
N ALA A 384 6.23 10.40 1.40
CA ALA A 384 7.22 11.43 1.14
C ALA A 384 7.85 11.30 -0.26
N TYR A 385 8.23 10.09 -0.68
CA TYR A 385 8.74 9.80 -2.02
C TYR A 385 7.70 10.11 -3.09
N LEU A 386 6.41 9.84 -2.85
CA LEU A 386 5.31 10.19 -3.73
C LEU A 386 5.25 11.69 -4.04
N VAL A 387 5.52 12.54 -3.04
CA VAL A 387 5.66 13.99 -3.26
C VAL A 387 6.88 14.27 -4.13
N GLY A 388 8.04 13.64 -3.86
CA GLY A 388 9.23 13.76 -4.71
C GLY A 388 8.96 13.40 -6.19
N TYR A 389 8.34 12.24 -6.43
CA TYR A 389 7.92 11.78 -7.74
C TYR A 389 6.97 12.76 -8.41
N TYR A 390 6.00 13.30 -7.67
CA TYR A 390 5.09 14.33 -8.15
C TYR A 390 5.84 15.59 -8.62
N LEU A 391 6.79 16.09 -7.83
CA LEU A 391 7.57 17.30 -8.18
C LEU A 391 8.42 17.09 -9.43
N VAL A 392 9.10 15.94 -9.53
CA VAL A 392 9.95 15.61 -10.69
C VAL A 392 9.12 15.34 -11.94
N ALA A 393 7.98 14.65 -11.81
CA ALA A 393 7.05 14.42 -12.92
C ALA A 393 6.50 15.74 -13.48
N GLN A 394 6.21 16.73 -12.62
CA GLN A 394 5.81 18.07 -13.05
C GLN A 394 6.92 18.77 -13.83
N LEU A 395 8.16 18.71 -13.34
CA LEU A 395 9.30 19.30 -14.04
C LEU A 395 9.51 18.67 -15.42
N PHE A 396 9.48 17.33 -15.51
CA PHE A 396 9.57 16.61 -16.79
C PHE A 396 8.42 16.99 -17.72
N SER A 397 7.19 17.05 -17.21
CA SER A 397 6.02 17.41 -18.03
C SER A 397 6.13 18.81 -18.65
N ALA A 398 6.76 19.76 -17.95
CA ALA A 398 7.01 21.11 -18.46
C ALA A 398 8.02 21.15 -19.64
N THR A 399 8.87 20.12 -19.78
CA THR A 399 9.80 20.00 -20.93
C THR A 399 9.11 19.53 -22.21
N LEU A 400 7.97 18.86 -22.08
CA LEU A 400 7.18 18.35 -23.20
C LEU A 400 6.39 19.51 -23.83
N GLY A 401 6.97 20.18 -24.85
CA GLY A 401 6.31 21.24 -25.61
C GLY A 401 4.96 20.83 -26.22
N THR A 402 4.23 21.78 -26.82
CA THR A 402 2.89 21.56 -27.41
C THR A 402 2.86 20.49 -28.52
N GLY A 403 4.00 20.18 -29.14
CA GLY A 403 4.13 19.13 -30.15
C GLY A 403 4.07 17.70 -29.59
N LYS A 404 3.36 16.81 -30.31
CA LYS A 404 3.37 15.35 -30.13
C LYS A 404 4.48 14.72 -31.00
N GLY A 405 5.75 14.99 -30.72
CA GLY A 405 6.85 14.32 -31.43
C GLY A 405 6.79 12.81 -31.20
N ARG A 406 6.59 12.01 -32.26
CA ARG A 406 6.53 10.53 -32.22
C ARG A 406 7.87 9.91 -31.79
N GLU A 407 8.98 10.53 -32.16
CA GLU A 407 10.35 10.04 -31.91
C GLU A 407 10.66 9.81 -30.43
N GLY A 408 10.29 10.74 -29.56
CA GLY A 408 10.57 10.58 -28.13
C GLY A 408 9.62 9.62 -27.40
N VAL A 409 8.48 9.24 -27.99
CA VAL A 409 7.67 8.11 -27.49
C VAL A 409 8.36 6.81 -27.86
N PHE A 410 8.84 6.72 -29.11
CA PHE A 410 9.57 5.55 -29.61
C PHE A 410 10.88 5.32 -28.82
N GLY A 411 11.67 6.36 -28.57
CA GLY A 411 12.92 6.25 -27.79
C GLY A 411 12.71 5.79 -26.34
N LEU A 412 11.72 6.36 -25.65
CA LEU A 412 11.35 5.91 -24.29
C LEU A 412 10.81 4.47 -24.28
N GLY A 413 9.99 4.13 -25.28
CA GLY A 413 9.43 2.78 -25.45
C GLY A 413 10.49 1.73 -25.71
N LEU A 414 11.40 1.98 -26.65
CA LEU A 414 12.52 1.10 -26.97
C LEU A 414 13.46 0.93 -25.77
N GLY A 415 13.78 2.03 -25.07
CA GLY A 415 14.59 1.99 -23.86
C GLY A 415 13.93 1.16 -22.75
N ALA A 416 12.63 1.37 -22.47
CA ALA A 416 11.91 0.58 -21.48
C ALA A 416 11.87 -0.92 -21.85
N LEU A 417 11.66 -1.24 -23.13
CA LEU A 417 11.64 -2.62 -23.64
C LEU A 417 13.02 -3.29 -23.58
N LEU A 418 14.11 -2.53 -23.62
CA LEU A 418 15.47 -3.05 -23.59
C LEU A 418 16.00 -3.22 -22.15
N PHE A 419 15.92 -2.18 -21.32
CA PHE A 419 16.53 -2.19 -19.99
C PHE A 419 15.82 -3.14 -19.00
N LEU A 420 14.50 -3.28 -19.08
CA LEU A 420 13.74 -4.06 -18.12
C LEU A 420 14.01 -5.58 -18.25
N PRO A 421 13.93 -6.20 -19.45
CA PRO A 421 14.27 -7.62 -19.62
C PRO A 421 15.76 -7.91 -19.41
N VAL A 422 16.66 -7.01 -19.84
CA VAL A 422 18.10 -7.15 -19.61
C VAL A 422 18.43 -7.14 -18.12
N GLY A 423 17.81 -6.24 -17.35
CA GLY A 423 17.97 -6.21 -15.89
C GLY A 423 17.52 -7.51 -15.22
N VAL A 424 16.39 -8.08 -15.64
CA VAL A 424 15.89 -9.39 -15.14
C VAL A 424 16.85 -10.52 -15.52
N ALA A 425 17.30 -10.57 -16.77
CA ALA A 425 18.19 -11.64 -17.26
C ALA A 425 19.57 -11.61 -16.57
N LEU A 426 20.08 -10.42 -16.25
CA LEU A 426 21.35 -10.23 -15.56
C LEU A 426 21.24 -10.27 -14.03
N GLY A 427 20.03 -10.26 -13.47
CA GLY A 427 19.80 -10.13 -12.02
C GLY A 427 20.27 -8.78 -11.45
N GLN A 428 20.34 -7.72 -12.27
CA GLN A 428 20.82 -6.40 -11.85
C GLN A 428 19.67 -5.43 -11.58
N VAL A 429 19.39 -5.20 -10.30
CA VAL A 429 18.29 -4.34 -9.85
C VAL A 429 18.39 -2.91 -10.39
N GLN A 430 19.59 -2.32 -10.41
CA GLN A 430 19.80 -0.95 -10.90
C GLN A 430 19.36 -0.79 -12.37
N VAL A 431 19.64 -1.79 -13.21
CA VAL A 431 19.22 -1.82 -14.62
C VAL A 431 17.69 -1.92 -14.74
N MET A 432 17.06 -2.71 -13.87
CA MET A 432 15.59 -2.79 -13.79
C MET A 432 14.96 -1.45 -13.39
N LEU A 433 15.55 -0.73 -12.42
CA LEU A 433 15.08 0.58 -11.98
C LEU A 433 15.18 1.64 -13.09
N VAL A 434 16.22 1.59 -13.94
CA VAL A 434 16.29 2.40 -15.16
C VAL A 434 15.13 2.08 -16.10
N GLY A 435 14.85 0.80 -16.35
CA GLY A 435 13.71 0.35 -17.16
C GLY A 435 12.37 0.88 -16.63
N ILE A 436 12.14 0.78 -15.32
CA ILE A 436 10.94 1.30 -14.64
C ILE A 436 10.83 2.82 -14.80
N THR A 437 11.94 3.55 -14.65
CA THR A 437 11.98 5.01 -14.83
C THR A 437 11.54 5.40 -16.24
N LEU A 438 12.11 4.76 -17.27
CA LEU A 438 11.77 5.02 -18.67
C LEU A 438 10.30 4.69 -18.98
N TRP A 439 9.79 3.58 -18.42
CA TRP A 439 8.40 3.17 -18.59
C TRP A 439 7.41 4.17 -17.96
N ILE A 440 7.74 4.72 -16.80
CA ILE A 440 6.92 5.76 -16.14
C ILE A 440 6.88 7.02 -16.99
N PHE A 441 8.01 7.48 -17.52
CA PHE A 441 8.03 8.66 -18.38
C PHE A 441 7.31 8.43 -19.72
N LEU A 442 7.39 7.22 -20.26
CA LEU A 442 6.59 6.80 -21.41
C LEU A 442 5.08 6.91 -21.08
N LEU A 443 4.65 6.37 -19.94
CA LEU A 443 3.25 6.47 -19.50
C LEU A 443 2.81 7.91 -19.29
N LEU A 444 3.62 8.75 -18.63
CA LEU A 444 3.33 10.17 -18.45
C LEU A 444 3.16 10.90 -19.79
N ARG A 445 3.94 10.51 -20.81
CA ARG A 445 3.86 11.05 -22.16
C ARG A 445 2.63 10.57 -22.93
N LEU A 446 2.25 9.29 -22.80
CA LEU A 446 1.09 8.68 -23.48
C LEU A 446 -0.26 9.10 -22.90
N THR A 447 -0.36 9.13 -21.58
CA THR A 447 -1.61 9.43 -20.85
C THR A 447 -1.98 10.92 -20.90
N GLY A 448 -1.06 11.78 -21.31
CA GLY A 448 -1.31 13.22 -21.36
C GLY A 448 -1.41 13.85 -19.97
N LEU A 449 -0.77 13.25 -18.95
CA LEU A 449 -0.56 13.79 -17.60
C LEU A 449 0.32 15.08 -17.60
N ARG A 450 0.33 15.84 -18.71
CA ARG A 450 1.22 16.99 -18.98
C ARG A 450 0.98 18.22 -18.10
N ARG A 451 -0.14 18.30 -17.38
CA ARG A 451 -0.47 19.45 -16.50
C ARG A 451 -1.10 19.00 -15.20
N VAL A 452 -0.47 18.09 -14.46
CA VAL A 452 -0.96 17.61 -13.15
C VAL A 452 -1.33 18.76 -12.19
N ALA A 453 -0.77 19.97 -12.37
CA ALA A 453 -1.10 21.17 -11.57
C ALA A 453 -2.43 21.87 -11.96
N ALA A 454 -2.96 21.63 -13.17
CA ALA A 454 -4.22 22.21 -13.68
C ALA A 454 -5.34 21.16 -13.85
N MET A 455 -5.09 19.93 -13.39
CA MET A 455 -5.97 18.78 -13.60
C MET A 455 -7.06 18.68 -12.53
N GLY A 456 -8.21 18.09 -12.91
CA GLY A 456 -9.26 17.72 -11.97
C GLY A 456 -8.80 16.63 -11.00
N THR A 457 -9.49 16.52 -9.85
CA THR A 457 -9.16 15.66 -8.71
C THR A 457 -8.78 14.22 -9.07
N TYR A 458 -9.34 13.67 -10.15
CA TYR A 458 -9.12 12.27 -10.55
C TYR A 458 -7.76 11.95 -11.19
N GLN A 459 -7.20 12.79 -12.06
CA GLN A 459 -5.91 12.45 -12.69
C GLN A 459 -4.77 12.41 -11.66
N VAL A 460 -4.93 13.18 -10.57
CA VAL A 460 -4.09 13.08 -9.38
C VAL A 460 -4.27 11.73 -8.69
N TYR A 461 -5.50 11.23 -8.55
CA TYR A 461 -5.77 9.90 -8.00
C TYR A 461 -5.09 8.79 -8.82
N LEU A 462 -5.24 8.77 -10.14
CA LEU A 462 -4.61 7.77 -11.00
C LEU A 462 -3.08 7.81 -10.90
N PHE A 463 -2.49 9.01 -10.89
CA PHE A 463 -1.05 9.18 -10.70
C PHE A 463 -0.59 8.63 -9.35
N ILE A 464 -1.34 8.90 -8.28
CA ILE A 464 -1.04 8.36 -6.94
C ILE A 464 -1.05 6.83 -6.99
N PHE A 465 -2.10 6.21 -7.51
CA PHE A 465 -2.18 4.75 -7.59
C PHE A 465 -1.06 4.13 -8.41
N LEU A 466 -0.72 4.72 -9.56
CA LEU A 466 0.43 4.31 -10.36
C LEU A 466 1.73 4.35 -9.56
N MET A 467 1.96 5.42 -8.81
CA MET A 467 3.16 5.56 -7.98
C MET A 467 3.16 4.64 -6.75
N LEU A 468 2.00 4.33 -6.17
CA LEU A 468 1.88 3.30 -5.13
C LEU A 468 2.19 1.90 -5.71
N SER A 469 1.74 1.60 -6.93
CA SER A 469 2.13 0.36 -7.65
C SER A 469 3.63 0.30 -7.88
N VAL A 470 4.26 1.39 -8.36
CA VAL A 470 5.72 1.45 -8.56
C VAL A 470 6.45 1.24 -7.24
N SER A 471 6.03 1.93 -6.18
CA SER A 471 6.60 1.77 -4.84
C SER A 471 6.48 0.33 -4.34
N ALA A 472 5.34 -0.32 -4.56
CA ALA A 472 5.12 -1.71 -4.18
C ALA A 472 6.00 -2.67 -5.00
N ALA A 473 6.20 -2.42 -6.29
CA ALA A 473 7.08 -3.23 -7.14
C ALA A 473 8.55 -3.11 -6.72
N VAL A 474 9.01 -1.90 -6.39
CA VAL A 474 10.36 -1.66 -5.85
C VAL A 474 10.54 -2.35 -4.50
N GLY A 475 9.54 -2.27 -3.61
CA GLY A 475 9.57 -2.96 -2.32
C GLY A 475 9.56 -4.48 -2.47
N ALA A 476 8.79 -5.04 -3.40
CA ALA A 476 8.78 -6.47 -3.69
C ALA A 476 10.12 -6.94 -4.29
N LEU A 477 10.76 -6.12 -5.13
CA LEU A 477 12.10 -6.40 -5.65
C LEU A 477 13.16 -6.39 -4.53
N ALA A 478 13.06 -5.46 -3.57
CA ALA A 478 13.94 -5.42 -2.40
C ALA A 478 13.71 -6.63 -1.46
N LEU A 479 12.47 -7.11 -1.32
CA LEU A 479 12.17 -8.35 -0.58
C LEU A 479 12.77 -9.58 -1.28
N PHE A 480 12.66 -9.66 -2.61
CA PHE A 480 13.28 -10.72 -3.39
C PHE A 480 14.80 -10.76 -3.21
N GLU A 481 15.47 -9.60 -3.30
CA GLU A 481 16.93 -9.52 -3.07
C GLU A 481 17.30 -9.93 -1.64
N HIS A 482 16.52 -9.50 -0.64
CA HIS A 482 16.70 -9.89 0.75
C HIS A 482 16.57 -11.41 0.94
N PHE A 483 15.51 -12.00 0.38
CA PHE A 483 15.26 -13.44 0.43
C PHE A 483 16.39 -14.23 -0.21
N ASP A 484 16.83 -13.85 -1.41
CA ASP A 484 17.89 -14.54 -2.15
C ASP A 484 19.22 -14.54 -1.37
N ARG A 485 19.61 -13.38 -0.83
CA ARG A 485 20.81 -13.27 0.01
C ARG A 485 20.73 -14.13 1.26
N GLN A 486 19.59 -14.08 1.97
CA GLN A 486 19.38 -14.90 3.16
C GLN A 486 19.35 -16.39 2.84
N LEU A 487 18.74 -16.78 1.72
CA LEU A 487 18.67 -18.17 1.27
C LEU A 487 20.07 -18.74 1.04
N VAL A 488 20.93 -18.02 0.31
CA VAL A 488 22.31 -18.46 0.05
C VAL A 488 23.07 -18.59 1.36
N GLN A 489 23.02 -17.58 2.23
CA GLN A 489 23.71 -17.62 3.52
C GLN A 489 23.23 -18.80 4.40
N ASN A 490 21.92 -19.05 4.41
CA ASN A 490 21.35 -20.14 5.18
C ASN A 490 21.78 -21.52 4.66
N LYS A 491 21.82 -21.69 3.34
CA LYS A 491 22.32 -22.92 2.70
C LYS A 491 23.81 -23.13 2.96
N GLN A 492 24.63 -22.08 2.91
CA GLN A 492 26.06 -22.16 3.20
C GLN A 492 26.31 -22.65 4.62
N ASN A 493 25.63 -22.06 5.60
CA ASN A 493 25.79 -22.46 6.98
C ASN A 493 25.30 -23.89 7.23
N LEU A 494 24.16 -24.30 6.65
CA LEU A 494 23.67 -25.68 6.77
C LEU A 494 24.65 -26.67 6.15
N ALA A 495 25.11 -26.41 4.92
CA ALA A 495 26.06 -27.26 4.23
C ALA A 495 27.40 -27.35 4.99
N GLY A 496 27.90 -26.23 5.52
CA GLY A 496 29.10 -26.19 6.37
C GLY A 496 28.92 -26.99 7.67
N ASN A 497 27.76 -26.87 8.32
CA ASN A 497 27.43 -27.66 9.51
C ASN A 497 27.36 -29.16 9.19
N LEU A 498 26.89 -29.56 8.00
CA LEU A 498 26.83 -30.95 7.54
C LEU A 498 28.21 -31.51 7.13
N LEU A 499 29.12 -30.65 6.65
CA LEU A 499 30.51 -31.02 6.35
C LEU A 499 31.37 -31.16 7.61
N THR A 500 30.97 -30.52 8.71
CA THR A 500 31.71 -30.60 9.97
C THR A 500 31.39 -31.94 10.64
N ASP A 501 32.35 -32.88 10.67
CA ASP A 501 32.17 -34.20 11.29
C ASP A 501 32.08 -34.12 12.83
N ASN A 502 32.79 -33.16 13.44
CA ASN A 502 33.07 -33.13 14.87
C ASN A 502 32.21 -32.11 15.62
N ASP A 503 31.74 -32.49 16.81
CA ASP A 503 31.11 -31.60 17.77
C ASP A 503 32.15 -31.27 18.83
N LEU A 504 33.04 -30.32 18.53
CA LEU A 504 34.18 -29.97 19.38
C LEU A 504 33.76 -29.62 20.82
N GLN A 505 32.61 -28.97 20.98
CA GLN A 505 32.07 -28.67 22.31
C GLN A 505 31.57 -29.94 23.01
N GLY A 506 30.87 -30.81 22.29
CA GLY A 506 30.45 -32.12 22.79
C GLY A 506 31.61 -33.01 23.20
N GLU A 507 32.68 -33.05 22.40
CA GLU A 507 33.89 -33.82 22.68
C GLU A 507 34.55 -33.39 24.00
N PHE A 508 34.73 -32.08 24.19
CA PHE A 508 35.27 -31.51 25.42
C PHE A 508 34.39 -31.86 26.63
N LEU A 509 33.08 -31.62 26.52
CA LEU A 509 32.13 -31.88 27.60
C LEU A 509 32.07 -33.37 27.95
N LEU A 510 32.13 -34.26 26.97
CA LEU A 510 32.00 -35.71 27.18
C LEU A 510 33.20 -36.22 27.98
N THR A 511 34.39 -35.70 27.67
CA THR A 511 35.63 -36.01 28.38
C THR A 511 35.63 -35.52 29.83
N GLU A 512 35.01 -34.37 30.11
CA GLU A 512 34.76 -33.93 31.49
C GLU A 512 33.80 -34.88 32.21
N ARG A 513 32.67 -35.22 31.58
CA ARG A 513 31.67 -36.14 32.17
C ARG A 513 32.25 -37.53 32.41
N ALA A 514 33.07 -38.05 31.50
CA ALA A 514 33.75 -39.33 31.65
C ALA A 514 34.65 -39.36 32.90
N ARG A 515 35.39 -38.28 33.18
CA ARG A 515 36.19 -38.15 34.40
C ARG A 515 35.33 -38.14 35.66
N GLU A 516 34.20 -37.44 35.64
CA GLU A 516 33.26 -37.43 36.76
C GLU A 516 32.60 -38.81 36.99
N ILE A 517 32.21 -39.51 35.91
CA ILE A 517 31.68 -40.87 35.95
C ILE A 517 32.72 -41.83 36.56
N ALA A 518 33.97 -41.73 36.13
CA ALA A 518 35.07 -42.54 36.68
C ALA A 518 35.37 -42.24 38.15
N ALA A 519 35.09 -41.02 38.63
CA ALA A 519 35.30 -40.60 40.02
C ALA A 519 34.11 -40.94 40.95
N ASP A 520 32.95 -41.28 40.42
CA ASP A 520 31.73 -41.41 41.20
C ASP A 520 31.76 -42.63 42.17
N PRO A 521 31.57 -42.41 43.48
CA PRO A 521 31.63 -43.48 44.48
C PRO A 521 30.57 -44.57 44.31
N LEU A 522 29.35 -44.22 43.85
CA LEU A 522 28.27 -45.18 43.64
C LEU A 522 28.59 -46.07 42.44
N ILE A 523 29.05 -45.48 41.34
CA ILE A 523 29.40 -46.21 40.11
C ILE A 523 30.54 -47.19 40.40
N ARG A 524 31.60 -46.76 41.09
CA ARG A 524 32.71 -47.64 41.52
C ARG A 524 32.23 -48.80 42.39
N LYS A 525 31.41 -48.50 43.40
CA LYS A 525 30.91 -49.51 44.35
C LYS A 525 30.00 -50.53 43.67
N VAL A 526 29.11 -50.10 42.80
CA VAL A 526 28.17 -50.99 42.10
C VAL A 526 28.92 -51.84 41.08
N LEU A 527 29.82 -51.28 40.26
CA LEU A 527 30.57 -52.06 39.28
C LEU A 527 31.59 -53.03 39.91
N ALA A 528 32.00 -52.81 41.17
CA ALA A 528 32.89 -53.73 41.90
C ALA A 528 32.16 -54.96 42.49
N GLY A 529 30.82 -54.99 42.50
CA GLY A 529 30.04 -56.05 43.14
C GLY A 529 29.59 -57.17 42.18
N PRO A 530 29.69 -58.46 42.56
CA PRO A 530 29.32 -59.60 41.69
C PRO A 530 27.81 -59.76 41.43
N PHE A 531 26.94 -59.11 42.22
CA PHE A 531 25.47 -59.17 42.12
C PHE A 531 24.84 -57.79 41.84
N ALA A 532 25.61 -56.88 41.27
CA ALA A 532 25.18 -55.52 41.03
C ALA A 532 24.19 -55.43 39.87
N ASN A 533 23.07 -54.71 40.08
CA ASN A 533 22.16 -54.34 39.02
C ASN A 533 22.76 -53.16 38.22
N PRO A 534 23.29 -53.39 37.01
CA PRO A 534 23.96 -52.34 36.22
C PRO A 534 22.99 -51.23 35.79
N GLU A 535 21.70 -51.50 35.86
CA GLU A 535 20.66 -50.58 35.41
C GLU A 535 20.56 -49.33 36.30
N VAL A 536 20.91 -49.45 37.58
CA VAL A 536 21.01 -48.31 38.49
C VAL A 536 22.14 -47.37 38.06
N VAL A 537 23.28 -47.95 37.62
CA VAL A 537 24.43 -47.18 37.12
C VAL A 537 24.09 -46.54 35.78
N ARG A 538 23.46 -47.29 34.87
CA ARG A 538 22.99 -46.78 33.56
C ARG A 538 22.10 -45.56 33.74
N GLN A 539 21.07 -45.67 34.58
CA GLN A 539 20.14 -44.58 34.85
C GLN A 539 20.85 -43.36 35.45
N LYS A 540 21.80 -43.57 36.37
CA LYS A 540 22.60 -42.47 36.93
C LYS A 540 23.46 -41.78 35.87
N ILE A 541 24.13 -42.54 35.00
CA ILE A 541 24.97 -41.98 33.92
C ILE A 541 24.13 -41.12 32.97
N VAL A 542 23.04 -41.68 32.45
CA VAL A 542 22.16 -40.97 31.52
C VAL A 542 21.56 -39.73 32.17
N LYS A 543 21.00 -39.86 33.39
CA LYS A 543 20.26 -38.78 34.05
C LYS A 543 21.15 -37.67 34.60
N HIS A 544 22.29 -38.01 35.21
CA HIS A 544 23.10 -37.04 35.96
C HIS A 544 24.27 -36.47 35.14
N TYR A 545 24.91 -37.30 34.31
CA TYR A 545 26.11 -36.90 33.57
C TYR A 545 25.81 -36.56 32.11
N LEU A 546 24.89 -37.26 31.47
CA LEU A 546 24.58 -37.08 30.04
C LEU A 546 23.24 -36.35 29.77
N GLY A 547 22.56 -35.85 30.80
CA GLY A 547 21.18 -35.33 30.67
C GLY A 547 21.03 -33.97 29.99
N ASN A 548 21.99 -33.05 30.15
CA ASN A 548 21.85 -31.67 29.66
C ASN A 548 22.23 -31.54 28.17
N TYR A 549 23.53 -31.50 27.89
CA TYR A 549 24.06 -31.24 26.55
C TYR A 549 23.88 -32.42 25.59
N PHE A 550 23.96 -33.66 26.11
CA PHE A 550 23.98 -34.88 25.30
C PHE A 550 22.60 -35.42 24.94
N GLY A 551 21.50 -34.73 25.29
CA GLY A 551 20.14 -35.14 24.94
C GLY A 551 19.86 -35.26 23.44
N LYS A 552 20.69 -34.64 22.59
CA LYS A 552 20.69 -34.77 21.13
C LYS A 552 21.30 -36.08 20.61
N TYR A 553 21.92 -36.89 21.47
CA TYR A 553 22.45 -38.21 21.16
C TYR A 553 21.55 -39.31 21.73
N GLU A 554 21.46 -40.41 21.02
CA GLU A 554 21.05 -41.70 21.54
C GLU A 554 22.26 -42.34 22.21
N VAL A 555 22.11 -42.70 23.48
CA VAL A 555 23.22 -43.18 24.32
C VAL A 555 23.04 -44.66 24.61
N THR A 556 23.98 -45.47 24.15
CA THR A 556 24.13 -46.87 24.55
C THR A 556 25.27 -47.00 25.54
N ILE A 557 25.03 -47.69 26.66
CA ILE A 557 26.03 -47.89 27.71
C ILE A 557 26.28 -49.38 27.90
N SER A 558 27.54 -49.80 27.87
CA SER A 558 27.92 -51.19 28.11
C SER A 558 28.93 -51.25 29.24
N PHE A 559 28.79 -52.25 30.11
CA PHE A 559 29.62 -52.40 31.32
C PHE A 559 30.49 -53.63 31.20
N PHE A 560 31.77 -53.50 31.51
CA PHE A 560 32.74 -54.58 31.44
C PHE A 560 33.53 -54.69 32.75
N ASP A 561 33.74 -55.93 33.21
CA ASP A 561 34.57 -56.23 34.37
C ASP A 561 36.06 -56.03 34.07
N ALA A 562 36.91 -56.14 35.09
CA ALA A 562 38.36 -56.04 34.94
C ALA A 562 38.99 -57.10 34.01
N ALA A 563 38.27 -58.19 33.70
CA ALA A 563 38.69 -59.22 32.75
C ALA A 563 38.14 -58.98 31.32
N GLY A 564 37.38 -57.89 31.11
CA GLY A 564 36.76 -57.54 29.83
C GLY A 564 35.47 -58.31 29.51
N ARG A 565 34.86 -58.98 30.49
CA ARG A 565 33.58 -59.69 30.32
C ARG A 565 32.39 -58.74 30.58
N PRO A 566 31.28 -58.86 29.82
CA PRO A 566 30.12 -57.99 29.97
C PRO A 566 29.41 -58.23 31.31
N ILE A 567 29.06 -57.14 32.01
CA ILE A 567 28.35 -57.16 33.30
C ILE A 567 26.84 -57.00 33.03
N GLY A 568 26.04 -58.02 33.38
CA GLY A 568 24.58 -57.98 33.30
C GLY A 568 23.98 -58.28 31.91
N ALA A 569 24.71 -58.95 31.02
CA ALA A 569 24.23 -59.38 29.71
C ALA A 569 24.04 -60.91 29.64
N GLY A 570 23.18 -61.40 28.73
CA GLY A 570 22.90 -62.82 28.54
C GLY A 570 24.08 -63.63 27.96
N GLN A 571 23.99 -64.97 27.99
CA GLN A 571 25.00 -65.85 27.37
C GLN A 571 25.16 -65.51 25.87
N GLY A 572 26.38 -65.19 25.44
CA GLY A 572 26.70 -64.78 24.06
C GLY A 572 26.97 -63.28 23.85
N ALA A 573 26.97 -62.46 24.91
CA ALA A 573 27.27 -61.04 24.82
C ALA A 573 28.74 -60.73 24.44
N GLU A 574 28.94 -59.67 23.66
CA GLU A 574 30.25 -59.21 23.16
C GLU A 574 31.21 -58.86 24.31
N THR A 575 32.48 -59.29 24.23
CA THR A 575 33.55 -58.93 25.17
C THR A 575 34.11 -57.53 24.88
N LEU A 576 34.78 -56.89 25.85
CA LEU A 576 35.38 -55.57 25.67
C LEU A 576 36.37 -55.54 24.48
N SER A 577 37.16 -56.61 24.33
CA SER A 577 38.12 -56.76 23.24
C SER A 577 37.43 -56.82 21.88
N GLN A 578 36.32 -57.55 21.78
CA GLN A 578 35.50 -57.64 20.56
C GLN A 578 34.83 -56.29 20.25
N ALA A 579 34.22 -55.64 21.25
CA ALA A 579 33.60 -54.32 21.10
C ALA A 579 34.62 -53.26 20.67
N ARG A 580 35.81 -53.26 21.26
CA ARG A 580 36.90 -52.34 20.91
C ARG A 580 37.39 -52.58 19.48
N TYR A 581 37.54 -53.84 19.07
CA TYR A 581 37.90 -54.18 17.68
C TYR A 581 36.84 -53.69 16.69
N ARG A 582 35.56 -54.00 16.94
CA ARG A 582 34.42 -53.60 16.08
C ARG A 582 34.27 -52.08 15.97
N LEU A 583 34.36 -51.36 17.09
CA LEU A 583 34.13 -49.91 17.13
C LEU A 583 35.31 -49.10 16.60
N LEU A 584 36.54 -49.55 16.83
CA LEU A 584 37.73 -48.79 16.42
C LEU A 584 38.13 -49.00 14.95
N GLN A 585 37.70 -50.08 14.30
CA GLN A 585 38.00 -50.37 12.89
C GLN A 585 37.73 -49.20 11.94
N ASN A 586 36.63 -48.48 12.15
CA ASN A 586 36.20 -47.35 11.31
C ASN A 586 36.18 -46.03 12.11
N SER A 587 37.06 -45.87 13.09
CA SER A 587 37.09 -44.68 13.96
C SER A 587 38.26 -43.74 13.66
N THR A 588 38.05 -42.46 13.95
CA THR A 588 39.07 -41.42 13.98
C THR A 588 39.27 -40.96 15.42
N ARG A 589 40.53 -40.75 15.82
CA ARG A 589 40.86 -40.24 17.16
C ARG A 589 40.53 -38.76 17.23
N THR A 590 39.86 -38.34 18.30
CA THR A 590 39.63 -36.91 18.56
C THR A 590 40.83 -36.30 19.29
N ASP A 591 40.83 -34.97 19.46
CA ASP A 591 41.85 -34.28 20.26
C ASP A 591 41.76 -34.60 21.77
N GLN A 592 40.70 -35.30 22.19
CA GLN A 592 40.46 -35.70 23.57
C GLN A 592 40.93 -37.15 23.82
N LEU A 593 41.47 -37.39 25.02
CA LEU A 593 42.01 -38.71 25.40
C LEU A 593 40.89 -39.74 25.59
N ASN A 594 41.01 -40.93 24.97
CA ASN A 594 40.06 -42.06 25.02
C ASN A 594 38.70 -41.85 24.34
N LEU A 595 38.51 -40.72 23.66
CA LEU A 595 37.34 -40.42 22.85
C LEU A 595 37.62 -40.67 21.36
N PHE A 596 36.71 -41.36 20.71
CA PHE A 596 36.82 -41.74 19.30
C PHE A 596 35.54 -41.35 18.56
N LEU A 597 35.70 -40.79 17.37
CA LEU A 597 34.60 -40.56 16.45
C LEU A 597 34.53 -41.76 15.49
N VAL A 598 33.50 -42.59 15.65
CA VAL A 598 33.23 -43.73 14.77
C VAL A 598 32.49 -43.22 13.54
N ARG A 599 33.09 -43.46 12.37
CA ARG A 599 32.46 -43.17 11.09
C ARG A 599 31.48 -44.30 10.76
N GLY A 600 30.22 -43.94 10.51
CA GLY A 600 29.22 -44.88 10.01
C GLY A 600 29.58 -45.40 8.62
N SER A 601 28.75 -46.30 8.08
CA SER A 601 28.86 -46.76 6.68
C SER A 601 28.66 -45.64 5.65
N ASN A 602 28.16 -44.48 6.10
CA ASN A 602 27.98 -43.27 5.32
C ASN A 602 28.42 -42.07 6.19
N SER A 603 29.33 -41.24 5.67
CA SER A 603 29.92 -40.11 6.37
C SER A 603 28.90 -39.04 6.79
N PHE A 604 27.75 -38.97 6.10
CA PHE A 604 26.74 -37.94 6.35
C PHE A 604 25.60 -38.37 7.29
N SER A 605 25.49 -39.67 7.63
CA SER A 605 24.28 -40.20 8.25
C SER A 605 24.34 -40.40 9.76
N THR A 606 25.51 -40.34 10.41
CA THR A 606 25.62 -40.52 11.87
C THR A 606 26.94 -40.01 12.42
N ARG A 607 26.90 -39.02 13.33
CA ARG A 607 28.03 -38.73 14.24
C ARG A 607 27.94 -39.68 15.42
N ARG A 608 28.88 -40.62 15.55
CA ARG A 608 28.91 -41.58 16.65
C ARG A 608 30.18 -41.40 17.47
N TYR A 609 30.04 -40.93 18.70
CA TYR A 609 31.15 -40.85 19.64
C TYR A 609 31.21 -42.13 20.47
N VAL A 610 32.42 -42.62 20.69
CA VAL A 610 32.69 -43.76 21.56
C VAL A 610 33.75 -43.36 22.57
N ASP A 611 33.42 -43.51 23.86
CA ASP A 611 34.34 -43.25 24.97
C ASP A 611 34.48 -44.50 25.85
N PHE A 612 35.72 -44.84 26.16
CA PHE A 612 36.08 -45.98 27.00
C PHE A 612 36.49 -45.46 28.38
N VAL A 613 35.51 -45.33 29.27
CA VAL A 613 35.71 -44.76 30.60
C VAL A 613 36.24 -45.83 31.56
N ALA A 614 37.50 -45.68 31.97
CA ALA A 614 38.13 -46.58 32.95
C ALA A 614 37.69 -46.22 34.37
N VAL A 615 37.02 -47.16 35.05
CA VAL A 615 36.53 -47.01 36.42
C VAL A 615 37.37 -47.87 37.36
N PRO A 616 38.12 -47.27 38.32
CA PRO A 616 38.90 -48.02 39.29
C PRO A 616 38.02 -48.95 40.13
N GLY A 617 38.34 -50.24 40.15
CA GLY A 617 37.66 -51.22 41.00
C GLY A 617 38.17 -51.23 42.45
N ALA A 618 37.59 -52.07 43.29
CA ALA A 618 38.01 -52.23 44.70
C ALA A 618 39.37 -52.97 44.87
N GLY A 619 40.00 -53.45 43.79
CA GLY A 619 41.33 -54.08 43.75
C GLY A 619 42.22 -53.50 42.64
N GLN A 620 43.31 -54.20 42.23
CA GLN A 620 44.20 -53.74 41.13
C GLN A 620 43.55 -53.76 39.72
N GLY A 621 42.30 -54.21 39.58
CA GLY A 621 41.59 -54.26 38.30
C GLY A 621 40.78 -52.99 38.00
N THR A 622 40.74 -52.59 36.73
CA THR A 622 39.92 -51.47 36.23
C THR A 622 38.73 -52.00 35.45
N ASN A 623 37.51 -51.68 35.91
CA ASN A 623 36.29 -51.92 35.14
C ASN A 623 36.18 -50.87 34.02
N THR A 624 35.46 -51.19 32.94
CA THR A 624 35.27 -50.25 31.81
C THR A 624 33.79 -49.96 31.60
N VAL A 625 33.45 -48.69 31.51
CA VAL A 625 32.15 -48.21 31.03
C VAL A 625 32.33 -47.73 29.60
N LEU A 626 31.70 -48.41 28.66
CA LEU A 626 31.66 -48.03 27.26
C LEU A 626 30.46 -47.11 27.03
N LEU A 627 30.72 -45.88 26.60
CA LEU A 627 29.70 -44.92 26.20
C LEU A 627 29.68 -44.84 24.68
N GLU A 628 28.53 -45.10 24.08
CA GLU A 628 28.32 -44.93 22.64
C GLU A 628 27.21 -43.89 22.44
N LEU A 629 27.55 -42.76 21.82
CA LEU A 629 26.63 -41.65 21.60
C LEU A 629 26.43 -41.46 20.10
N SER A 630 25.29 -41.89 19.57
CA SER A 630 24.90 -41.68 18.17
C SER A 630 23.99 -40.46 18.05
N LEU A 631 24.32 -39.49 17.21
CA LEU A 631 23.48 -38.31 17.00
C LEU A 631 22.11 -38.78 16.49
N LYS A 632 21.04 -38.34 17.16
CA LYS A 632 19.66 -38.69 16.78
C LYS A 632 19.39 -38.20 15.36
N LYS A 633 18.74 -39.03 14.54
CA LYS A 633 18.41 -38.66 13.15
C LYS A 633 17.47 -37.45 13.14
N LEU A 634 17.81 -36.47 12.31
CA LEU A 634 16.97 -35.33 11.98
C LEU A 634 15.96 -35.81 10.94
N THR A 635 14.75 -36.20 11.34
CA THR A 635 13.69 -36.47 10.37
C THR A 635 13.17 -35.17 9.79
N THR A 636 13.01 -35.13 8.46
CA THR A 636 12.67 -33.92 7.68
C THR A 636 11.28 -33.35 8.00
N TYR A 637 10.42 -34.11 8.69
CA TYR A 637 9.00 -33.78 8.93
C TYR A 637 8.63 -33.67 10.42
N SER A 638 9.58 -33.40 11.31
CA SER A 638 9.27 -33.22 12.74
C SER A 638 9.84 -31.91 13.25
N VAL A 639 9.02 -31.10 13.94
CA VAL A 639 9.42 -29.91 14.72
C VAL A 639 10.07 -30.30 16.06
N VAL A 640 10.03 -31.58 16.45
CA VAL A 640 10.62 -32.10 17.70
C VAL A 640 12.12 -31.77 17.84
N PRO A 641 12.95 -31.82 16.78
CA PRO A 641 14.33 -31.35 16.85
C PRO A 641 14.48 -29.86 17.20
N GLU A 642 13.56 -28.97 16.80
CA GLU A 642 13.61 -27.54 17.17
C GLU A 642 13.38 -27.32 18.69
N LEU A 643 12.66 -28.23 19.35
CA LEU A 643 12.42 -28.21 20.80
C LEU A 643 13.57 -28.80 21.61
N LEU A 644 14.30 -29.76 21.04
CA LEU A 644 15.28 -30.58 21.74
C LEU A 644 16.73 -30.17 21.50
N VAL A 645 16.98 -29.27 20.55
CA VAL A 645 18.34 -28.84 20.17
C VAL A 645 18.50 -27.33 20.37
N ASP A 646 19.69 -26.93 20.82
CA ASP A 646 20.06 -25.52 20.94
C ASP A 646 20.04 -24.83 19.56
N GLN A 647 19.56 -23.59 19.50
CA GLN A 647 19.19 -22.87 18.28
C GLN A 647 20.35 -22.76 17.26
N LYS A 648 21.60 -22.92 17.70
CA LYS A 648 22.81 -22.83 16.87
C LYS A 648 22.90 -23.88 15.74
N LEU A 649 22.22 -25.01 15.88
CA LEU A 649 22.24 -26.11 14.89
C LEU A 649 21.10 -26.02 13.86
N PHE A 650 20.07 -25.20 14.11
CA PHE A 650 18.90 -25.06 13.26
C PHE A 650 18.83 -23.67 12.62
N GLN A 651 18.74 -23.63 11.29
CA GLN A 651 18.67 -22.39 10.52
C GLN A 651 17.22 -22.09 10.15
N PRO A 652 16.57 -21.10 10.79
CA PRO A 652 15.19 -20.74 10.44
C PRO A 652 15.11 -20.21 9.00
N GLY A 653 14.09 -20.64 8.24
CA GLY A 653 13.74 -20.06 6.93
C GLY A 653 14.08 -20.88 5.70
N LEU A 654 14.69 -22.06 5.84
CA LEU A 654 14.73 -23.05 4.75
C LEU A 654 13.36 -23.76 4.75
N GLY A 655 12.57 -23.56 3.69
CA GLY A 655 11.17 -23.99 3.60
C GLY A 655 10.94 -25.51 3.70
N ALA A 656 9.68 -25.92 3.61
CA ALA A 656 9.26 -27.33 3.76
C ALA A 656 9.85 -28.28 2.69
N GLU A 657 10.26 -27.76 1.51
CA GLU A 657 10.91 -28.52 0.44
C GLU A 657 12.45 -28.41 0.49
N LEU A 658 13.04 -28.55 1.68
CA LEU A 658 14.47 -28.67 1.83
C LEU A 658 14.91 -30.08 1.43
N SER A 659 15.88 -30.18 0.54
CA SER A 659 16.57 -31.44 0.27
C SER A 659 18.06 -31.20 0.30
N TYR A 660 18.85 -32.19 0.70
CA TYR A 660 20.31 -32.08 0.68
C TYR A 660 20.95 -33.41 0.33
N ALA A 661 22.14 -33.34 -0.25
CA ALA A 661 22.91 -34.51 -0.64
C ALA A 661 24.38 -34.34 -0.29
N GLY A 662 24.98 -35.41 0.22
CA GLY A 662 26.38 -35.52 0.53
C GLY A 662 27.11 -36.36 -0.51
N TYR A 663 28.23 -35.83 -1.01
CA TYR A 663 29.12 -36.46 -1.97
C TYR A 663 30.49 -36.64 -1.35
N GLU A 664 31.11 -37.80 -1.60
CA GLU A 664 32.48 -38.10 -1.23
C GLU A 664 33.20 -38.59 -2.49
N GLN A 665 34.35 -38.00 -2.82
CA GLN A 665 35.07 -38.29 -4.08
C GLN A 665 34.18 -38.19 -5.33
N ASP A 666 33.32 -37.17 -5.38
CA ASP A 666 32.36 -36.91 -6.46
C ASP A 666 31.32 -38.02 -6.71
N ARG A 667 31.10 -38.92 -5.73
CA ARG A 667 30.02 -39.91 -5.73
C ARG A 667 28.97 -39.56 -4.69
N LEU A 668 27.70 -39.68 -5.05
CA LEU A 668 26.58 -39.50 -4.13
C LEU A 668 26.62 -40.62 -3.08
N VAL A 669 26.79 -40.26 -1.81
CA VAL A 669 26.81 -41.22 -0.68
C VAL A 669 25.53 -41.08 0.15
N TYR A 670 24.96 -39.88 0.24
CA TYR A 670 23.77 -39.60 1.03
C TYR A 670 22.86 -38.60 0.34
N SER A 671 21.55 -38.78 0.48
CA SER A 671 20.55 -37.78 0.10
C SER A 671 19.35 -37.85 1.04
N GLU A 672 18.79 -36.70 1.36
CA GLU A 672 17.61 -36.53 2.20
C GLU A 672 16.66 -35.50 1.56
N GLY A 673 15.35 -35.74 1.69
CA GLY A 673 14.28 -34.93 1.08
C GLY A 673 13.83 -35.44 -0.29
N ASP A 674 12.91 -34.70 -0.92
CA ASP A 674 12.17 -35.14 -2.11
C ASP A 674 12.91 -34.92 -3.45
N PHE A 675 14.07 -34.26 -3.45
CA PHE A 675 14.82 -33.98 -4.67
C PHE A 675 15.67 -35.18 -5.13
N ASP A 676 15.42 -35.66 -6.34
CA ASP A 676 16.19 -36.72 -6.99
C ASP A 676 17.53 -36.19 -7.54
N TYR A 677 18.57 -36.24 -6.71
CA TYR A 677 19.93 -35.82 -7.05
C TYR A 677 20.60 -36.65 -8.14
N VAL A 678 20.18 -37.91 -8.31
CA VAL A 678 20.80 -38.84 -9.27
C VAL A 678 20.38 -38.49 -10.69
N ASN A 679 19.08 -38.27 -10.90
CA ASN A 679 18.53 -38.09 -12.25
C ASN A 679 18.36 -36.63 -12.66
N ARG A 680 18.21 -35.69 -11.71
CA ARG A 680 17.90 -34.28 -12.03
C ARG A 680 19.10 -33.34 -12.03
N LEU A 681 20.17 -33.62 -11.27
CA LEU A 681 21.38 -32.78 -11.24
C LEU A 681 22.52 -33.45 -12.03
N ARG A 682 22.72 -33.01 -13.28
CA ARG A 682 23.67 -33.61 -14.24
C ARG A 682 25.12 -33.29 -13.86
N ARG A 683 26.06 -34.18 -14.21
CA ARG A 683 27.52 -33.99 -13.97
C ARG A 683 28.10 -32.65 -14.45
N GLN A 684 27.61 -32.11 -15.57
CA GLN A 684 28.06 -30.81 -16.10
C GLN A 684 27.79 -29.64 -15.14
N GLN A 685 26.73 -29.72 -14.34
CA GLN A 685 26.31 -28.65 -13.42
C GLN A 685 27.20 -28.55 -12.19
N TYR A 686 27.93 -29.62 -11.82
CA TYR A 686 28.92 -29.60 -10.74
C TYR A 686 30.17 -28.80 -11.09
N ASN A 687 30.42 -28.54 -12.38
CA ASN A 687 31.53 -27.71 -12.82
C ASN A 687 31.15 -26.23 -12.95
N ASP A 688 29.87 -25.87 -12.75
CA ASP A 688 29.43 -24.47 -12.84
C ASP A 688 29.88 -23.70 -11.58
N PRO A 689 30.70 -22.63 -11.71
CA PRO A 689 31.16 -21.84 -10.57
C PRO A 689 30.01 -21.24 -9.75
N ARG A 690 28.84 -21.03 -10.37
CA ARG A 690 27.66 -20.48 -9.68
C ARG A 690 27.16 -21.42 -8.59
N LEU A 691 27.27 -22.74 -8.77
CA LEU A 691 26.84 -23.73 -7.78
C LEU A 691 27.50 -23.52 -6.41
N TYR A 692 28.73 -23.01 -6.37
CA TYR A 692 29.52 -22.84 -5.14
C TYR A 692 29.52 -21.41 -4.57
N ARG A 693 29.04 -20.42 -5.33
CA ARG A 693 29.09 -19.00 -4.93
C ARG A 693 27.71 -18.38 -4.78
N THR A 694 26.98 -18.27 -5.88
CA THR A 694 25.69 -17.57 -5.96
C THR A 694 24.50 -18.52 -5.85
N GLY A 695 24.74 -19.82 -6.04
CA GLY A 695 23.69 -20.81 -6.29
C GLY A 695 23.41 -20.99 -7.78
N LEU A 696 23.03 -22.21 -8.14
CA LEU A 696 22.65 -22.61 -9.49
C LEU A 696 21.16 -22.96 -9.52
N VAL A 697 20.40 -22.30 -10.39
CA VAL A 697 18.98 -22.61 -10.60
C VAL A 697 18.84 -23.64 -11.73
N VAL A 698 18.21 -24.79 -11.43
CA VAL A 698 17.91 -25.84 -12.40
C VAL A 698 16.41 -26.19 -12.30
N GLY A 699 15.66 -25.88 -13.35
CA GLY A 699 14.20 -26.02 -13.33
C GLY A 699 13.57 -25.10 -12.29
N ARG A 700 12.86 -25.66 -11.31
CA ARG A 700 12.22 -24.94 -10.19
C ARG A 700 13.03 -24.95 -8.89
N PHE A 701 14.26 -25.44 -8.94
CA PHE A 701 15.08 -25.68 -7.75
C PHE A 701 16.35 -24.84 -7.78
N HIS A 702 16.72 -24.32 -6.62
CA HIS A 702 17.96 -23.60 -6.38
C HIS A 702 18.93 -24.49 -5.61
N HIS A 703 20.08 -24.76 -6.21
CA HIS A 703 21.13 -25.62 -5.66
C HIS A 703 22.29 -24.78 -5.17
N LEU A 704 22.84 -25.11 -4.01
CA LEU A 704 24.09 -24.54 -3.54
C LEU A 704 24.98 -25.67 -3.00
N ALA A 705 26.22 -25.75 -3.48
CA ALA A 705 27.20 -26.70 -3.01
C ALA A 705 28.25 -26.02 -2.15
N VAL A 706 28.63 -26.65 -1.05
CA VAL A 706 29.82 -26.30 -0.28
C VAL A 706 30.76 -27.49 -0.33
N ARG A 707 32.05 -27.24 -0.57
CA ARG A 707 33.08 -28.27 -0.68
C ARG A 707 34.09 -28.12 0.45
N ASP A 708 34.41 -29.22 1.10
CA ASP A 708 35.60 -29.37 1.92
C ASP A 708 36.72 -29.95 1.04
N GLU A 709 37.72 -29.12 0.74
CA GLU A 709 38.86 -29.51 -0.08
C GLU A 709 39.79 -30.49 0.64
N THR A 710 39.83 -30.47 1.97
CA THR A 710 40.74 -31.33 2.76
C THR A 710 40.27 -32.79 2.80
N GLN A 711 38.96 -33.00 2.78
CA GLN A 711 38.34 -34.33 2.85
C GLN A 711 37.73 -34.78 1.52
N HIS A 712 37.80 -33.96 0.46
CA HIS A 712 37.14 -34.19 -0.84
C HIS A 712 35.64 -34.49 -0.71
N ARG A 713 34.95 -33.76 0.17
CA ARG A 713 33.53 -33.88 0.43
C ARG A 713 32.77 -32.67 -0.08
N THR A 714 31.57 -32.90 -0.63
CA THR A 714 30.70 -31.82 -1.09
C THR A 714 29.31 -32.05 -0.54
N VAL A 715 28.71 -31.01 0.05
CA VAL A 715 27.29 -31.03 0.40
C VAL A 715 26.55 -30.10 -0.53
N VAL A 716 25.53 -30.62 -1.21
CA VAL A 716 24.62 -29.86 -2.06
C VAL A 716 23.31 -29.68 -1.33
N VAL A 717 22.91 -28.44 -1.10
CA VAL A 717 21.63 -28.07 -0.50
C VAL A 717 20.70 -27.51 -1.57
N THR A 718 19.51 -28.09 -1.67
CA THR A 718 18.48 -27.76 -2.66
C THR A 718 17.23 -27.26 -1.97
N THR A 719 16.66 -26.18 -2.48
CA THR A 719 15.30 -25.73 -2.12
C THR A 719 14.54 -25.34 -3.38
N SER A 720 13.23 -25.15 -3.27
CA SER A 720 12.46 -24.45 -4.30
C SER A 720 12.99 -23.03 -4.52
N THR A 721 12.86 -22.54 -5.75
CA THR A 721 13.15 -21.15 -6.12
C THR A 721 12.01 -20.23 -5.71
N TYR A 722 12.33 -18.99 -5.39
CA TYR A 722 11.35 -17.93 -5.23
C TYR A 722 10.57 -17.72 -6.53
N SER A 723 9.27 -17.97 -6.51
CA SER A 723 8.44 -17.98 -7.71
C SER A 723 7.95 -16.58 -8.09
N PHE A 724 7.50 -16.41 -9.32
CA PHE A 724 6.82 -15.17 -9.72
C PHE A 724 5.55 -14.91 -8.90
N SER A 725 4.85 -15.97 -8.47
CA SER A 725 3.69 -15.85 -7.58
C SER A 725 4.05 -15.31 -6.20
N ASP A 726 5.23 -15.64 -5.68
CA ASP A 726 5.73 -15.11 -4.39
C ASP A 726 6.05 -13.62 -4.51
N TRP A 727 6.72 -13.24 -5.60
CA TRP A 727 6.99 -11.83 -5.90
C TRP A 727 5.69 -11.05 -6.05
N LEU A 728 4.72 -11.61 -6.79
CA LEU A 728 3.41 -11.00 -6.99
C LEU A 728 2.64 -10.89 -5.68
N ALA A 729 2.77 -11.85 -4.76
CA ALA A 729 2.12 -11.82 -3.45
C ALA A 729 2.65 -10.67 -2.59
N ASN A 730 3.96 -10.48 -2.54
CA ASN A 730 4.56 -9.35 -1.85
C ASN A 730 4.27 -8.00 -2.52
N PHE A 731 4.28 -7.94 -3.85
CA PHE A 731 3.79 -6.77 -4.58
C PHE A 731 2.35 -6.44 -4.20
N SER A 732 1.47 -7.44 -4.22
CA SER A 732 0.04 -7.29 -3.89
C SER A 732 -0.16 -6.83 -2.45
N PHE A 733 0.53 -7.46 -1.50
CA PHE A 733 0.51 -7.08 -0.10
C PHE A 733 0.95 -5.63 0.10
N LEU A 734 2.13 -5.26 -0.42
CA LEU A 734 2.63 -3.89 -0.31
C LEU A 734 1.71 -2.89 -1.01
N PHE A 735 1.19 -3.20 -2.19
CA PHE A 735 0.30 -2.32 -2.93
C PHE A 735 -1.00 -2.04 -2.16
N LEU A 736 -1.64 -3.09 -1.63
CA LEU A 736 -2.85 -2.95 -0.82
C LEU A 736 -2.58 -2.22 0.50
N LEU A 737 -1.44 -2.50 1.14
CA LEU A 737 -1.00 -1.81 2.35
C LEU A 737 -0.80 -0.31 2.11
N HIS A 738 -0.06 0.07 1.06
CA HIS A 738 0.13 1.47 0.67
C HIS A 738 -1.19 2.15 0.34
N THR A 739 -2.07 1.47 -0.38
CA THR A 739 -3.42 1.95 -0.72
C THR A 739 -4.25 2.19 0.55
N PHE A 740 -4.24 1.24 1.48
CA PHE A 740 -4.94 1.36 2.76
C PHE A 740 -4.44 2.56 3.57
N TYR A 741 -3.12 2.72 3.75
CA TYR A 741 -2.56 3.85 4.48
C TYR A 741 -2.84 5.19 3.79
N TRP A 742 -2.81 5.24 2.46
CA TRP A 742 -3.17 6.45 1.71
C TRP A 742 -4.64 6.83 1.92
N LEU A 743 -5.56 5.86 1.82
CA LEU A 743 -6.99 6.07 2.10
C LEU A 743 -7.23 6.50 3.55
N LEU A 744 -6.55 5.87 4.52
CA LEU A 744 -6.62 6.23 5.93
C LEU A 744 -6.12 7.66 6.18
N ALA A 745 -4.98 8.03 5.58
CA ALA A 745 -4.44 9.39 5.67
C ALA A 745 -5.40 10.43 5.06
N MET A 746 -6.02 10.10 3.92
CA MET A 746 -7.03 10.96 3.29
C MET A 746 -8.29 11.10 4.16
N ALA A 747 -8.80 10.00 4.73
CA ALA A 747 -9.95 10.02 5.62
C ALA A 747 -9.67 10.85 6.89
N LEU A 748 -8.49 10.67 7.50
CA LEU A 748 -8.07 11.45 8.66
C LEU A 748 -7.91 12.93 8.32
N TYR A 749 -7.33 13.25 7.15
CA TYR A 749 -7.21 14.63 6.67
C TYR A 749 -8.58 15.31 6.52
N LEU A 750 -9.57 14.61 5.94
CA LEU A 750 -10.93 15.11 5.77
C LEU A 750 -11.65 15.28 7.13
N LEU A 751 -11.47 14.34 8.05
CA LEU A 751 -12.02 14.39 9.40
C LEU A 751 -11.49 15.62 10.17
N VAL A 752 -10.17 15.83 10.16
CA VAL A 752 -9.51 16.96 10.85
C VAL A 752 -9.93 18.31 10.25
N ARG A 753 -10.21 18.36 8.94
CA ARG A 753 -10.69 19.56 8.25
C ARG A 753 -12.18 19.85 8.45
N GLY A 754 -12.97 18.87 8.91
CA GLY A 754 -14.44 18.98 8.93
C GLY A 754 -15.08 19.04 7.53
N GLU A 755 -14.34 18.68 6.48
CA GLU A 755 -14.74 18.83 5.07
C GLU A 755 -15.26 17.51 4.47
N TYR A 756 -15.81 16.59 5.27
CA TYR A 756 -16.28 15.28 4.79
C TYR A 756 -17.43 15.40 3.77
N LEU A 757 -18.29 16.42 3.92
CA LEU A 757 -19.36 16.74 2.95
C LEU A 757 -18.81 17.36 1.65
N ALA A 758 -17.57 17.87 1.64
CA ALA A 758 -16.96 18.44 0.43
C ALA A 758 -16.59 17.37 -0.61
N VAL A 759 -16.34 16.12 -0.18
CA VAL A 759 -16.15 14.98 -1.10
C VAL A 759 -17.40 14.73 -1.95
N LEU A 760 -18.59 15.02 -1.42
CA LEU A 760 -19.84 14.94 -2.17
C LEU A 760 -20.06 16.12 -3.13
N ARG A 761 -19.23 17.16 -3.08
CA ARG A 761 -19.24 18.31 -3.99
C ARG A 761 -18.20 18.21 -5.11
N THR A 762 -17.66 17.02 -5.37
CA THR A 762 -16.75 16.80 -6.51
C THR A 762 -17.49 16.85 -7.84
N ASN A 763 -16.74 17.08 -8.92
CA ASN A 763 -17.27 17.00 -10.28
C ASN A 763 -17.83 15.60 -10.59
N PHE A 764 -18.75 15.54 -11.57
CA PHE A 764 -19.48 14.32 -11.91
C PHE A 764 -18.56 13.15 -12.28
N SER A 765 -17.46 13.43 -13.01
CA SER A 765 -16.42 12.45 -13.34
C SER A 765 -15.81 11.79 -12.10
N THR A 766 -15.36 12.58 -11.11
CA THR A 766 -14.74 12.05 -9.89
C THR A 766 -15.73 11.25 -9.06
N LYS A 767 -17.01 11.65 -9.02
CA LYS A 767 -18.06 10.88 -8.33
C LYS A 767 -18.22 9.48 -8.93
N ILE A 768 -18.38 9.40 -10.25
CA ILE A 768 -18.55 8.12 -10.95
C ILE A 768 -17.36 7.20 -10.70
N GLN A 769 -16.13 7.72 -10.76
CA GLN A 769 -14.94 6.92 -10.56
C GLN A 769 -14.77 6.47 -9.10
N LEU A 770 -15.06 7.34 -8.13
CA LEU A 770 -15.07 6.95 -6.72
C LEU A 770 -16.11 5.86 -6.47
N PHE A 771 -17.33 6.02 -6.97
CA PHE A 771 -18.38 5.01 -6.81
C PHE A 771 -18.02 3.69 -7.48
N LEU A 772 -17.43 3.71 -8.67
CA LEU A 772 -17.05 2.49 -9.37
C LEU A 772 -15.87 1.79 -8.67
N ASN A 773 -14.84 2.52 -8.27
CA ASN A 773 -13.69 1.93 -7.56
C ASN A 773 -14.06 1.40 -6.16
N PHE A 774 -14.82 2.17 -5.36
CA PHE A 774 -15.28 1.69 -4.05
C PHE A 774 -16.33 0.57 -4.19
N GLY A 775 -17.20 0.67 -5.20
CA GLY A 775 -18.21 -0.33 -5.52
C GLY A 775 -17.62 -1.68 -5.92
N ILE A 776 -16.37 -1.70 -6.40
CA ILE A 776 -15.64 -2.92 -6.74
C ILE A 776 -14.77 -3.39 -5.56
N LEU A 777 -14.08 -2.47 -4.89
CA LEU A 777 -13.16 -2.79 -3.81
C LEU A 777 -13.88 -3.43 -2.61
N VAL A 778 -15.04 -2.91 -2.22
CA VAL A 778 -15.76 -3.40 -1.04
C VAL A 778 -16.26 -4.85 -1.22
N PRO A 779 -16.97 -5.22 -2.30
CA PRO A 779 -17.35 -6.62 -2.54
C PRO A 779 -16.14 -7.54 -2.64
N LEU A 780 -15.05 -7.09 -3.29
CA LEU A 780 -13.83 -7.87 -3.43
C LEU A 780 -13.23 -8.22 -2.07
N VAL A 781 -13.13 -7.26 -1.15
CA VAL A 781 -12.68 -7.49 0.24
C VAL A 781 -13.64 -8.40 1.01
N LEU A 782 -14.96 -8.24 0.85
CA LEU A 782 -15.95 -9.11 1.51
C LEU A 782 -15.84 -10.57 1.03
N VAL A 783 -15.75 -10.77 -0.29
CA VAL A 783 -15.53 -12.11 -0.90
C VAL A 783 -14.19 -12.69 -0.45
N SER A 784 -13.15 -11.87 -0.30
CA SER A 784 -11.84 -12.28 0.23
C SER A 784 -11.98 -12.89 1.63
N ILE A 785 -12.62 -12.15 2.55
CA ILE A 785 -12.80 -12.55 3.94
C ILE A 785 -13.67 -13.81 4.02
N ALA A 786 -14.75 -13.86 3.23
CA ALA A 786 -15.63 -15.02 3.15
C ALA A 786 -14.90 -16.27 2.66
N THR A 787 -14.15 -16.15 1.55
CA THR A 787 -13.38 -17.26 0.96
C THR A 787 -12.28 -17.72 1.91
N ALA A 788 -11.51 -16.80 2.50
CA ALA A 788 -10.48 -17.13 3.47
C ALA A 788 -11.06 -17.85 4.68
N SER A 789 -12.18 -17.36 5.22
CA SER A 789 -12.89 -17.99 6.34
C SER A 789 -13.38 -19.40 5.97
N GLN A 790 -13.99 -19.56 4.80
CA GLN A 790 -14.54 -20.84 4.34
C GLN A 790 -13.43 -21.87 4.06
N VAL A 791 -12.37 -21.49 3.35
CA VAL A 791 -11.26 -22.42 3.05
C VAL A 791 -10.49 -22.75 4.33
N THR A 792 -10.23 -21.79 5.21
CA THR A 792 -9.62 -22.06 6.53
C THR A 792 -10.46 -23.06 7.33
N SER A 793 -11.78 -22.86 7.35
CA SER A 793 -12.72 -23.76 8.03
C SER A 793 -12.78 -25.14 7.36
N SER A 794 -12.67 -25.20 6.04
CA SER A 794 -12.58 -26.45 5.29
C SER A 794 -11.29 -27.20 5.60
N TYR A 795 -10.15 -26.50 5.58
CA TYR A 795 -8.85 -27.08 5.85
C TYR A 795 -8.71 -27.57 7.29
N LYS A 796 -9.17 -26.80 8.29
CA LYS A 796 -9.22 -27.28 9.69
C LYS A 796 -10.05 -28.56 9.83
N ARG A 797 -11.15 -28.69 9.07
CA ARG A 797 -11.96 -29.93 9.04
C ARG A 797 -11.22 -31.08 8.37
N ASP A 798 -10.52 -30.81 7.27
CA ASP A 798 -9.75 -31.83 6.55
C ASP A 798 -8.55 -32.32 7.37
N LEU A 799 -7.79 -31.39 7.96
CA LEU A 799 -6.68 -31.68 8.86
C LEU A 799 -7.12 -32.55 10.04
N ARG A 800 -8.27 -32.25 10.65
CA ARG A 800 -8.88 -33.11 11.68
C ARG A 800 -9.17 -34.52 11.17
N ARG A 801 -9.69 -34.67 9.95
CA ARG A 801 -9.95 -36.00 9.34
C ARG A 801 -8.64 -36.75 9.08
N THR A 802 -7.59 -36.06 8.66
CA THR A 802 -6.25 -36.63 8.45
C THR A 802 -5.66 -37.15 9.75
N TYR A 803 -5.69 -36.34 10.82
CA TYR A 803 -5.26 -36.77 12.16
C TYR A 803 -6.04 -37.98 12.66
N GLU A 804 -7.37 -37.97 12.48
CA GLU A 804 -8.21 -39.10 12.86
C GLU A 804 -7.91 -40.37 12.04
N ARG A 805 -7.57 -40.24 10.75
CA ARG A 805 -7.19 -41.38 9.90
C ARG A 805 -5.85 -41.97 10.33
N ARG A 806 -4.81 -41.13 10.50
CA ARG A 806 -3.50 -41.57 11.02
C ARG A 806 -3.63 -42.22 12.39
N GLY A 807 -4.43 -41.62 13.27
CA GLY A 807 -4.67 -42.16 14.60
C GLY A 807 -5.36 -43.52 14.59
N ARG A 808 -6.31 -43.75 13.68
CA ARG A 808 -6.91 -45.09 13.50
C ARG A 808 -5.86 -46.11 13.04
N THR A 809 -5.01 -45.76 12.08
CA THR A 809 -3.92 -46.64 11.64
C THR A 809 -2.97 -47.00 12.79
N VAL A 810 -2.59 -46.03 13.62
CA VAL A 810 -1.80 -46.28 14.84
C VAL A 810 -2.55 -47.22 15.80
N GLN A 811 -3.83 -46.92 16.08
CA GLN A 811 -4.67 -47.73 16.96
C GLN A 811 -4.79 -49.18 16.45
N ASP A 812 -5.02 -49.39 15.16
CA ASP A 812 -5.15 -50.72 14.56
C ASP A 812 -3.84 -51.53 14.65
N ASN A 813 -2.69 -50.91 14.35
CA ASN A 813 -1.38 -51.57 14.49
C ASN A 813 -1.04 -51.95 15.94
N LEU A 814 -1.36 -51.07 16.90
CA LEU A 814 -1.20 -51.36 18.33
C LEU A 814 -2.15 -52.49 18.78
N LEU A 815 -3.39 -52.47 18.29
CA LEU A 815 -4.40 -53.49 18.59
C LEU A 815 -4.19 -54.81 17.82
N GLN A 816 -3.26 -54.92 16.89
CA GLN A 816 -2.80 -56.22 16.38
C GLN A 816 -1.90 -56.92 17.41
N ASN A 817 -1.20 -56.16 18.25
CA ASN A 817 -0.25 -56.65 19.24
C ASN A 817 -0.80 -56.57 20.69
N ARG A 818 -2.09 -56.88 20.88
CA ARG A 818 -2.82 -56.70 22.17
C ARG A 818 -2.14 -57.36 23.37
N VAL A 819 -1.47 -58.49 23.16
CA VAL A 819 -0.79 -59.25 24.22
C VAL A 819 0.28 -58.39 24.91
N LEU A 820 1.02 -57.59 24.15
CA LEU A 820 2.05 -56.70 24.67
C LEU A 820 1.46 -55.53 25.47
N LEU A 821 0.22 -55.10 25.16
CA LEU A 821 -0.47 -54.03 25.89
C LEU A 821 -0.96 -54.47 27.28
N THR A 822 -1.10 -55.78 27.51
CA THR A 822 -1.56 -56.34 28.79
C THR A 822 -0.42 -56.78 29.72
N ASP A 823 0.78 -57.02 29.19
CA ASP A 823 1.93 -57.52 29.96
C ASP A 823 2.86 -56.38 30.42
N SER A 824 2.99 -56.23 31.74
CA SER A 824 3.83 -55.19 32.36
C SER A 824 5.33 -55.50 32.29
N ALA A 825 5.70 -56.77 32.08
CA ALA A 825 7.09 -57.21 32.01
C ALA A 825 7.74 -56.92 30.64
N GLY A 826 6.93 -56.69 29.60
CA GLY A 826 7.37 -56.48 28.21
C GLY A 826 7.69 -55.04 27.81
N ARG A 827 8.00 -54.12 28.75
CA ARG A 827 8.27 -52.70 28.42
C ARG A 827 9.27 -52.46 27.26
N PRO A 828 10.40 -53.19 27.15
CA PRO A 828 11.31 -53.04 26.01
C PRO A 828 10.66 -53.42 24.67
N ALA A 829 9.83 -54.48 24.65
CA ALA A 829 9.10 -54.89 23.45
C ALA A 829 7.99 -53.89 23.08
N LEU A 830 7.34 -53.28 24.09
CA LEU A 830 6.36 -52.22 23.87
C LEU A 830 6.98 -50.94 23.30
N LEU A 831 8.19 -50.57 23.77
CA LEU A 831 8.98 -49.47 23.21
C LEU A 831 9.33 -49.74 21.75
N ALA A 832 9.87 -50.92 21.46
CA ALA A 832 10.19 -51.31 20.08
C ALA A 832 8.95 -51.30 19.17
N LEU A 833 7.78 -51.73 19.66
CA LEU A 833 6.52 -51.64 18.92
C LEU A 833 6.11 -50.18 18.70
N ALA A 834 6.16 -49.34 19.73
CA ALA A 834 5.86 -47.91 19.63
C ALA A 834 6.74 -47.22 18.57
N ASP A 835 8.05 -47.49 18.57
CA ASP A 835 9.00 -46.92 17.61
C ASP A 835 8.72 -47.41 16.19
N ASN A 836 8.43 -48.70 16.01
CA ASN A 836 8.08 -49.26 14.70
C ASN A 836 6.79 -48.65 14.15
N VAL A 837 5.74 -48.58 14.97
CA VAL A 837 4.45 -47.99 14.57
C VAL A 837 4.65 -46.51 14.26
N ALA A 838 5.37 -45.76 15.09
CA ALA A 838 5.64 -44.35 14.86
C ALA A 838 6.41 -44.11 13.55
N SER A 839 7.40 -44.96 13.25
CA SER A 839 8.17 -44.90 11.99
C SER A 839 7.32 -45.27 10.77
N LEU A 840 6.41 -46.22 10.89
CA LEU A 840 5.53 -46.65 9.78
C LEU A 840 4.41 -45.64 9.49
N THR A 841 3.91 -44.96 10.52
CA THR A 841 2.81 -43.99 10.38
C THR A 841 3.27 -42.53 10.30
N GLU A 842 4.59 -42.30 10.39
CA GLU A 842 5.21 -40.97 10.43
C GLU A 842 4.56 -40.05 11.50
N THR A 843 4.28 -40.62 12.67
CA THR A 843 3.67 -39.88 13.79
C THR A 843 4.25 -40.34 15.11
N ASP A 844 4.67 -39.39 15.94
CA ASP A 844 5.01 -39.67 17.32
C ASP A 844 3.76 -40.13 18.09
N LEU A 845 3.96 -41.03 19.04
CA LEU A 845 2.91 -41.56 19.90
C LEU A 845 3.39 -41.79 21.34
N ASN A 846 2.42 -41.69 22.25
CA ASN A 846 2.55 -41.84 23.69
C ASN A 846 1.52 -42.87 24.17
N LEU A 847 1.98 -43.96 24.77
CA LEU A 847 1.12 -45.01 25.33
C LEU A 847 0.92 -44.77 26.82
N TYR A 848 -0.34 -44.69 27.24
CA TYR A 848 -0.77 -44.53 28.61
C TYR A 848 -1.52 -45.77 29.10
N ASP A 849 -1.40 -46.05 30.39
CA ASP A 849 -2.18 -47.11 31.04
C ASP A 849 -3.66 -46.73 31.17
N ALA A 850 -4.49 -47.67 31.64
CA ALA A 850 -5.91 -47.42 31.89
C ALA A 850 -6.18 -46.34 32.97
N ARG A 851 -5.15 -45.94 33.74
CA ARG A 851 -5.24 -44.85 34.71
C ARG A 851 -4.85 -43.50 34.11
N GLY A 852 -4.26 -43.45 32.92
CA GLY A 852 -3.78 -42.24 32.26
C GLY A 852 -2.33 -41.89 32.59
N GLN A 853 -1.51 -42.85 33.05
CA GLN A 853 -0.07 -42.66 33.29
C GLN A 853 0.75 -43.20 32.11
N LEU A 854 1.80 -42.48 31.71
CA LEU A 854 2.66 -42.84 30.60
C LEU A 854 3.39 -44.16 30.87
N ILE A 855 3.28 -45.09 29.93
CA ILE A 855 4.00 -46.37 29.91
C ILE A 855 5.25 -46.24 29.03
N VAL A 856 5.06 -45.81 27.79
CA VAL A 856 6.09 -45.74 26.74
C VAL A 856 5.79 -44.56 25.83
N SER A 857 6.83 -43.93 25.30
CA SER A 857 6.74 -42.91 24.25
C SER A 857 7.77 -43.23 23.17
N SER A 858 7.41 -42.96 21.92
CA SER A 858 8.36 -42.91 20.80
C SER A 858 9.32 -41.72 20.88
N GLN A 859 9.01 -40.73 21.73
CA GLN A 859 9.87 -39.57 22.03
C GLN A 859 10.07 -39.39 23.56
N PRO A 860 10.77 -40.31 24.25
CA PRO A 860 10.92 -40.28 25.71
C PRO A 860 11.51 -38.96 26.25
N ILE A 861 12.43 -38.37 25.49
CA ILE A 861 13.16 -37.15 25.85
C ILE A 861 12.23 -35.94 26.09
N MET A 862 11.06 -35.90 25.45
CA MET A 862 10.05 -34.86 25.68
C MET A 862 9.55 -34.87 27.13
N PHE A 863 9.50 -36.04 27.76
CA PHE A 863 9.08 -36.21 29.15
C PHE A 863 10.25 -36.12 30.12
N GLU A 864 11.42 -36.62 29.73
CA GLU A 864 12.64 -36.56 30.55
C GLU A 864 13.18 -35.14 30.71
N SER A 865 12.95 -34.28 29.72
CA SER A 865 13.33 -32.85 29.73
C SER A 865 12.25 -31.95 30.33
N GLY A 866 11.10 -32.50 30.76
CA GLY A 866 10.01 -31.74 31.39
C GLY A 866 9.23 -30.85 30.42
N LEU A 867 9.29 -31.15 29.12
CA LEU A 867 8.51 -30.43 28.09
C LEU A 867 7.05 -30.88 28.12
N LEU A 868 6.83 -32.17 28.31
CA LEU A 868 5.53 -32.81 28.54
C LEU A 868 5.58 -33.57 29.88
N GLY A 869 4.47 -33.64 30.60
CA GLY A 869 4.39 -34.46 31.81
C GLY A 869 3.89 -35.87 31.52
N PRO A 870 4.19 -36.85 32.39
CA PRO A 870 3.89 -38.26 32.16
C PRO A 870 2.41 -38.62 32.39
N LEU A 871 1.53 -37.64 32.55
CA LEU A 871 0.11 -37.84 32.79
C LEU A 871 -0.65 -37.45 31.52
N MET A 872 -1.69 -38.21 31.20
CA MET A 872 -2.58 -37.87 30.10
C MET A 872 -3.28 -36.54 30.38
N ASN A 873 -3.53 -35.72 29.36
CA ASN A 873 -4.26 -34.46 29.53
C ASN A 873 -5.60 -34.70 30.25
N PRO A 874 -5.91 -33.97 31.34
CA PRO A 874 -7.11 -34.22 32.13
C PRO A 874 -8.42 -34.00 31.36
N GLN A 875 -8.41 -33.14 30.33
CA GLN A 875 -9.53 -33.02 29.39
C GLN A 875 -9.73 -34.30 28.57
N ALA A 876 -8.65 -34.99 28.20
CA ALA A 876 -8.73 -36.27 27.50
C ALA A 876 -9.25 -37.38 28.41
N VAL A 877 -8.85 -37.39 29.68
CA VAL A 877 -9.41 -38.31 30.68
C VAL A 877 -10.92 -38.11 30.82
N ALA A 878 -11.39 -36.86 30.99
CA ALA A 878 -12.82 -36.56 31.07
C ALA A 878 -13.59 -37.03 29.83
N ALA A 879 -13.05 -36.76 28.64
CA ALA A 879 -13.68 -37.12 27.38
C ALA A 879 -13.76 -38.64 27.15
N LEU A 880 -12.64 -39.35 27.33
CA LEU A 880 -12.53 -40.77 26.97
C LEU A 880 -12.99 -41.71 28.09
N LYS A 881 -12.68 -41.39 29.34
CA LYS A 881 -12.98 -42.24 30.50
C LYS A 881 -14.37 -41.97 31.08
N GLU A 882 -14.76 -40.71 31.23
CA GLU A 882 -16.02 -40.35 31.90
C GLU A 882 -17.19 -40.22 30.92
N ARG A 883 -16.95 -39.60 29.74
CA ARG A 883 -17.97 -39.41 28.70
C ARG A 883 -17.99 -40.51 27.65
N ALA A 884 -17.10 -41.51 27.76
CA ALA A 884 -16.97 -42.64 26.84
C ALA A 884 -16.85 -42.23 25.35
N GLN A 885 -16.25 -41.07 25.05
CA GLN A 885 -16.05 -40.65 23.67
C GLN A 885 -15.06 -41.59 22.98
N PRO A 886 -15.26 -41.91 21.69
CA PRO A 886 -14.38 -42.84 20.97
C PRO A 886 -12.99 -42.23 20.69
N ARG A 887 -12.88 -40.89 20.74
CA ARG A 887 -11.64 -40.14 20.50
C ARG A 887 -11.82 -38.70 20.97
N VAL A 888 -10.71 -37.99 21.19
CA VAL A 888 -10.71 -36.55 21.46
C VAL A 888 -9.46 -35.90 20.87
N LEU A 889 -9.63 -34.77 20.19
CA LEU A 889 -8.53 -33.95 19.67
C LEU A 889 -8.44 -32.69 20.54
N LEU A 890 -7.29 -32.46 21.16
CA LEU A 890 -7.05 -31.33 22.07
C LEU A 890 -5.87 -30.50 21.58
N MET A 891 -5.89 -29.20 21.87
CA MET A 891 -4.73 -28.34 21.68
C MET A 891 -3.90 -28.34 22.98
N GLU A 892 -2.63 -28.70 22.88
CA GLU A 892 -1.64 -28.77 23.96
C GLU A 892 -0.49 -27.81 23.71
N ARG A 893 0.35 -27.65 24.72
CA ARG A 893 1.49 -26.73 24.68
C ARG A 893 2.74 -27.34 25.30
N ALA A 894 3.87 -27.10 24.65
CA ALA A 894 5.22 -27.35 25.17
C ALA A 894 5.99 -26.04 25.13
N GLY A 895 6.21 -25.40 26.28
CA GLY A 895 6.70 -24.02 26.32
C GLY A 895 5.72 -23.06 25.65
N SER A 896 6.19 -22.35 24.62
CA SER A 896 5.34 -21.51 23.78
C SER A 896 4.83 -22.17 22.49
N LEU A 897 5.27 -23.40 22.16
CA LEU A 897 4.75 -24.14 21.01
C LEU A 897 3.34 -24.65 21.32
N SER A 898 2.38 -24.42 20.42
CA SER A 898 1.05 -25.03 20.50
C SER A 898 0.91 -26.13 19.46
N PHE A 899 0.32 -27.26 19.83
CA PHE A 899 0.15 -28.38 18.91
C PHE A 899 -1.13 -29.15 19.22
N ASN A 900 -1.67 -29.89 18.25
CA ASN A 900 -2.82 -30.76 18.47
C ASN A 900 -2.38 -32.16 18.91
N SER A 901 -3.05 -32.73 19.91
CA SER A 901 -2.88 -34.10 20.39
C SER A 901 -4.18 -34.88 20.22
N LEU A 902 -4.14 -36.00 19.49
CA LEU A 902 -5.26 -36.93 19.36
C LEU A 902 -5.13 -38.05 20.39
N TYR A 903 -6.16 -38.24 21.22
CA TYR A 903 -6.22 -39.34 22.17
C TYR A 903 -7.26 -40.37 21.77
N LEU A 904 -6.87 -41.64 21.83
CA LEU A 904 -7.69 -42.80 21.44
C LEU A 904 -7.61 -43.88 22.53
N PRO A 905 -8.74 -44.51 22.91
CA PRO A 905 -8.73 -45.64 23.83
C PRO A 905 -8.28 -46.93 23.12
N LEU A 906 -7.38 -47.69 23.74
CA LEU A 906 -7.01 -49.03 23.32
C LEU A 906 -7.89 -50.02 24.09
N ARG A 907 -8.74 -50.77 23.39
CA ARG A 907 -9.71 -51.69 24.00
C ARG A 907 -9.36 -53.15 23.70
N ALA A 908 -9.68 -54.03 24.64
CA ALA A 908 -9.65 -55.46 24.43
C ALA A 908 -10.68 -55.89 23.36
N ALA A 909 -10.56 -57.13 22.87
CA ALA A 909 -11.59 -57.71 22.01
C ALA A 909 -12.97 -57.67 22.71
N GLU A 910 -14.04 -57.53 21.93
CA GLU A 910 -15.40 -57.66 22.46
C GLU A 910 -15.59 -59.08 23.00
N THR A 911 -15.98 -59.18 24.28
CA THR A 911 -16.31 -60.45 24.94
C THR A 911 -17.78 -60.84 24.76
N GLU A 912 -18.66 -59.88 24.48
CA GLU A 912 -20.08 -60.06 24.18
C GLU A 912 -20.47 -59.15 23.01
N ALA A 913 -21.31 -59.64 22.09
CA ALA A 913 -21.72 -58.90 20.90
C ALA A 913 -22.42 -57.57 21.28
N GLY A 914 -21.82 -56.44 20.91
CA GLY A 914 -22.37 -55.11 21.17
C GLY A 914 -21.89 -54.42 22.46
N GLN A 915 -21.02 -55.05 23.26
CA GLN A 915 -20.35 -54.39 24.39
C GLN A 915 -18.90 -54.07 24.06
N ALA A 916 -18.54 -52.78 24.16
CA ALA A 916 -17.17 -52.34 23.95
C ALA A 916 -16.21 -52.98 24.97
N GLY A 917 -15.19 -53.69 24.48
CA GLY A 917 -14.19 -54.33 25.33
C GLY A 917 -13.53 -53.40 26.34
N ARG A 918 -13.02 -53.98 27.44
CA ARG A 918 -12.34 -53.26 28.53
C ARG A 918 -11.20 -52.40 27.97
N VAL A 919 -11.08 -51.18 28.47
CA VAL A 919 -9.95 -50.29 28.12
C VAL A 919 -8.66 -50.84 28.71
N LEU A 920 -7.72 -51.20 27.85
CA LEU A 920 -6.36 -51.65 28.19
C LEU A 920 -5.45 -50.45 28.49
N GLY A 921 -5.63 -49.36 27.76
CA GLY A 921 -4.88 -48.12 27.89
C GLY A 921 -5.36 -47.05 26.92
N TYR A 922 -4.56 -46.02 26.74
CA TYR A 922 -4.83 -44.94 25.79
C TYR A 922 -3.58 -44.67 24.95
N VAL A 923 -3.75 -44.26 23.70
CA VAL A 923 -2.66 -43.71 22.89
C VAL A 923 -2.93 -42.22 22.66
N GLY A 924 -1.93 -41.40 22.96
CA GLY A 924 -1.90 -39.98 22.63
C GLY A 924 -0.92 -39.74 21.50
N ILE A 925 -1.38 -39.11 20.42
CA ILE A 925 -0.61 -38.87 19.19
C ILE A 925 -0.45 -37.36 19.06
N PRO A 926 0.71 -36.79 19.45
CA PRO A 926 0.99 -35.37 19.28
C PRO A 926 1.36 -35.05 17.82
N PHE A 927 0.74 -34.01 17.26
CA PHE A 927 1.05 -33.45 15.95
C PHE A 927 1.78 -32.11 16.13
N PHE A 928 3.07 -32.17 16.47
CA PHE A 928 3.91 -30.99 16.80
C PHE A 928 3.95 -29.94 15.68
N ASP A 929 3.73 -30.35 14.44
CA ASP A 929 3.79 -29.51 13.24
C ASP A 929 2.46 -28.84 12.91
N SER A 930 1.39 -29.13 13.65
CA SER A 930 0.03 -28.74 13.32
C SER A 930 -0.22 -27.22 13.22
N GLU A 931 0.48 -26.40 14.01
CA GLU A 931 0.43 -24.93 13.91
C GLU A 931 1.16 -24.44 12.65
N LYS A 932 2.37 -24.98 12.40
CA LYS A 932 3.20 -24.65 11.23
C LYS A 932 2.55 -25.06 9.91
N GLU A 933 1.93 -26.24 9.86
CA GLU A 933 1.21 -26.72 8.67
C GLU A 933 0.00 -25.83 8.35
N LEU A 934 -0.74 -25.42 9.39
CA LEU A 934 -1.85 -24.47 9.26
C LEU A 934 -1.36 -23.11 8.78
N ASP A 935 -0.30 -22.56 9.37
CA ASP A 935 0.25 -21.27 8.99
C ASP A 935 0.75 -21.27 7.53
N ASN A 936 1.48 -22.31 7.11
CA ASN A 936 1.93 -22.46 5.73
C ASN A 936 0.75 -22.48 4.73
N LYS A 937 -0.35 -23.16 5.08
CA LYS A 937 -1.55 -23.19 4.24
C LYS A 937 -2.33 -21.88 4.24
N LEU A 938 -2.35 -21.16 5.37
CA LEU A 938 -2.90 -19.80 5.43
C LEU A 938 -2.07 -18.83 4.60
N ILE A 939 -0.74 -18.93 4.63
CA ILE A 939 0.17 -18.16 3.79
C ILE A 939 -0.11 -18.41 2.30
N GLU A 940 -0.20 -19.67 1.87
CA GLU A 940 -0.52 -20.05 0.49
C GLU A 940 -1.86 -19.47 0.04
N LEU A 941 -2.89 -19.59 0.89
CA LEU A 941 -4.22 -19.05 0.62
C LEU A 941 -4.24 -17.52 0.56
N ILE A 942 -3.68 -16.83 1.56
CA ILE A 942 -3.68 -15.38 1.64
C ILE A 942 -2.90 -14.81 0.45
N SER A 943 -1.75 -15.41 0.10
CA SER A 943 -0.95 -15.01 -1.07
C SER A 943 -1.74 -15.16 -2.38
N THR A 944 -2.43 -16.30 -2.56
CA THR A 944 -3.27 -16.54 -3.75
C THR A 944 -4.41 -15.54 -3.84
N LEU A 945 -5.10 -15.27 -2.73
CA LEU A 945 -6.18 -14.29 -2.65
C LEU A 945 -5.65 -12.88 -2.97
N LEU A 946 -4.57 -12.43 -2.33
CA LEU A 946 -3.96 -11.12 -2.58
C LEU A 946 -3.60 -10.93 -4.05
N ASN A 947 -3.07 -11.95 -4.71
CA ASN A 947 -2.71 -11.93 -6.13
C ASN A 947 -3.95 -11.75 -7.03
N ILE A 948 -4.96 -12.59 -6.85
CA ILE A 948 -6.20 -12.51 -7.64
C ILE A 948 -6.86 -11.13 -7.45
N PHE A 949 -6.93 -10.67 -6.20
CA PHE A 949 -7.58 -9.42 -5.85
C PHE A 949 -6.84 -8.18 -6.33
N THR A 950 -5.51 -8.17 -6.26
CA THR A 950 -4.71 -7.08 -6.81
C THR A 950 -4.81 -7.05 -8.33
N GLY A 951 -4.77 -8.21 -8.99
CA GLY A 951 -4.99 -8.32 -10.44
C GLY A 951 -6.35 -7.79 -10.86
N MET A 952 -7.43 -8.24 -10.20
CA MET A 952 -8.79 -7.73 -10.44
C MET A 952 -8.88 -6.23 -10.18
N PHE A 953 -8.31 -5.73 -9.08
CA PHE A 953 -8.35 -4.31 -8.75
C PHE A 953 -7.65 -3.45 -9.80
N ILE A 954 -6.48 -3.85 -10.31
CA ILE A 954 -5.77 -3.14 -11.37
C ILE A 954 -6.60 -3.15 -12.67
N VAL A 955 -7.16 -4.30 -13.06
CA VAL A 955 -8.04 -4.40 -14.23
C VAL A 955 -9.23 -3.46 -14.10
N PHE A 956 -9.89 -3.45 -12.95
CA PHE A 956 -11.01 -2.56 -12.69
C PHE A 956 -10.62 -1.09 -12.61
N LEU A 957 -9.44 -0.76 -12.10
CA LEU A 957 -8.92 0.62 -12.10
C LEU A 957 -8.78 1.13 -13.54
N VAL A 958 -8.25 0.31 -14.45
CA VAL A 958 -8.12 0.62 -15.88
C VAL A 958 -9.49 0.69 -16.56
N LEU A 959 -10.39 -0.27 -16.31
CA LEU A 959 -11.73 -0.27 -16.88
C LEU A 959 -12.52 0.97 -16.45
N THR A 960 -12.47 1.33 -15.16
CA THR A 960 -13.08 2.55 -14.62
C THR A 960 -12.51 3.82 -15.26
N PHE A 961 -11.19 3.86 -15.49
CA PHE A 961 -10.54 4.97 -16.18
C PHE A 961 -11.09 5.14 -17.60
N VAL A 962 -11.16 4.04 -18.37
CA VAL A 962 -11.69 4.04 -19.74
C VAL A 962 -13.16 4.43 -19.75
N ALA A 963 -14.00 3.77 -18.95
CA ALA A 963 -15.44 4.01 -18.87
C ALA A 963 -15.75 5.47 -18.51
N SER A 964 -15.05 6.04 -17.53
CA SER A 964 -15.28 7.42 -17.15
C SER A 964 -14.89 8.41 -18.25
N ARG A 965 -13.81 8.15 -18.99
CA ARG A 965 -13.39 9.00 -20.12
C ARG A 965 -14.37 8.91 -21.28
N MET A 966 -14.91 7.73 -21.55
CA MET A 966 -15.96 7.52 -22.56
C MET A 966 -17.21 8.33 -22.22
N LEU A 967 -17.61 8.37 -20.94
CA LEU A 967 -18.80 9.11 -20.51
C LEU A 967 -18.59 10.64 -20.46
N THR A 968 -17.43 11.09 -19.95
CA THR A 968 -17.23 12.52 -19.60
C THR A 968 -16.78 13.40 -20.76
N ASN A 969 -16.10 12.84 -21.77
CA ASN A 969 -15.64 13.62 -22.92
C ASN A 969 -16.79 14.15 -23.80
N PRO A 970 -17.78 13.34 -24.21
CA PRO A 970 -18.92 13.83 -24.99
C PRO A 970 -19.73 14.89 -24.24
N LEU A 971 -20.00 14.68 -22.94
CA LEU A 971 -20.72 15.66 -22.11
C LEU A 971 -19.99 17.02 -22.04
N LYS A 972 -18.66 16.99 -21.94
CA LYS A 972 -17.85 18.22 -21.95
C LYS A 972 -17.94 18.95 -23.29
N LEU A 973 -17.92 18.19 -24.39
CA LEU A 973 -18.01 18.72 -25.74
C LEU A 973 -19.40 19.33 -26.01
N LEU A 974 -20.47 18.64 -25.60
CA LEU A 974 -21.84 19.15 -25.61
C LEU A 974 -21.98 20.45 -24.79
N THR A 975 -21.46 20.46 -23.55
CA THR A 975 -21.48 21.66 -22.69
C THR A 975 -20.75 22.83 -23.33
N GLN A 976 -19.61 22.58 -24.00
CA GLN A 976 -18.84 23.62 -24.68
C GLN A 976 -19.58 24.20 -25.88
N LYS A 977 -20.22 23.35 -26.71
CA LYS A 977 -20.99 23.77 -27.88
C LYS A 977 -22.26 24.53 -27.47
N LEU A 978 -22.99 24.05 -26.45
CA LEU A 978 -24.12 24.78 -25.86
C LEU A 978 -23.75 26.20 -25.42
N ARG A 979 -22.56 26.37 -24.82
CA ARG A 979 -22.08 27.69 -24.38
C ARG A 979 -21.68 28.62 -25.54
N GLN A 980 -21.40 28.06 -26.72
CA GLN A 980 -21.03 28.80 -27.93
C GLN A 980 -22.25 29.12 -28.82
N THR A 981 -23.41 28.51 -28.57
CA THR A 981 -24.65 28.78 -29.33
C THR A 981 -25.09 30.25 -29.15
N THR A 982 -25.34 30.96 -30.25
CA THR A 982 -25.81 32.36 -30.25
C THR A 982 -26.97 32.56 -31.22
N LEU A 983 -27.75 33.65 -31.06
CA LEU A 983 -28.85 34.02 -31.96
C LEU A 983 -28.37 34.67 -33.28
N THR A 984 -27.18 35.28 -33.25
CA THR A 984 -26.63 36.09 -34.34
C THR A 984 -25.55 35.37 -35.15
N GLY A 985 -24.86 34.37 -34.59
CA GLY A 985 -23.82 33.60 -35.26
C GLY A 985 -24.33 32.33 -35.97
N GLN A 986 -23.43 31.66 -36.70
CA GLN A 986 -23.68 30.33 -37.27
C GLN A 986 -23.48 29.27 -36.17
N ASN A 987 -24.53 28.49 -35.90
CA ASN A 987 -24.48 27.41 -34.92
C ASN A 987 -24.12 26.10 -35.63
N GLU A 988 -23.11 25.39 -35.13
CA GLU A 988 -22.69 24.11 -35.71
C GLU A 988 -23.34 22.94 -34.97
N THR A 989 -23.81 21.96 -35.74
CA THR A 989 -24.33 20.70 -35.19
C THR A 989 -23.20 19.84 -34.61
N LEU A 990 -23.59 18.93 -33.72
CA LEU A 990 -22.70 17.94 -33.14
C LEU A 990 -22.78 16.64 -33.93
N ASP A 991 -21.66 16.19 -34.48
CA ASP A 991 -21.51 14.87 -35.09
C ASP A 991 -21.05 13.86 -34.04
N TYR A 992 -22.01 13.14 -33.47
CA TYR A 992 -21.78 12.05 -32.51
C TYR A 992 -22.71 10.89 -32.82
N GLN A 993 -22.15 9.85 -33.43
CA GLN A 993 -22.86 8.66 -33.91
C GLN A 993 -22.74 7.53 -32.89
N SER A 994 -23.53 7.59 -31.82
CA SER A 994 -23.68 6.52 -30.84
C SER A 994 -25.16 6.33 -30.53
N ASP A 995 -25.60 5.08 -30.31
CA ASP A 995 -26.97 4.75 -29.92
C ASP A 995 -27.11 4.63 -28.39
N ASP A 996 -26.37 5.45 -27.65
CA ASP A 996 -26.45 5.58 -26.20
C ASP A 996 -27.30 6.81 -25.80
N GLU A 997 -27.50 7.00 -24.49
CA GLU A 997 -28.21 8.15 -23.94
C GLU A 997 -27.53 9.48 -24.28
N ILE A 998 -26.22 9.46 -24.54
CA ILE A 998 -25.47 10.63 -24.98
C ILE A 998 -25.84 10.96 -26.43
N GLY A 999 -25.95 9.97 -27.31
CA GLY A 999 -26.43 10.13 -28.68
C GLY A 999 -27.85 10.66 -28.75
N LEU A 1000 -28.73 10.22 -27.85
CA LEU A 1000 -30.05 10.84 -27.68
C LEU A 1000 -29.94 12.33 -27.32
N LEU A 1001 -29.12 12.68 -26.33
CA LEU A 1001 -28.87 14.08 -25.96
C LEU A 1001 -28.30 14.92 -27.11
N VAL A 1002 -27.40 14.36 -27.92
CA VAL A 1002 -26.86 15.04 -29.10
C VAL A 1002 -27.94 15.23 -30.17
N ARG A 1003 -28.79 14.23 -30.42
CA ARG A 1003 -29.93 14.35 -31.34
C ARG A 1003 -30.91 15.44 -30.91
N GLU A 1004 -31.27 15.48 -29.62
CA GLU A 1004 -32.14 16.52 -29.06
C GLU A 1004 -31.51 17.91 -29.15
N TYR A 1005 -30.20 18.04 -28.90
CA TYR A 1005 -29.48 19.30 -29.10
C TYR A 1005 -29.51 19.77 -30.56
N ASN A 1006 -29.23 18.86 -31.51
CA ASN A 1006 -29.28 19.18 -32.93
C ASN A 1006 -30.71 19.55 -33.37
N ALA A 1007 -31.74 18.88 -32.84
CA ALA A 1007 -33.14 19.21 -33.11
C ALA A 1007 -33.52 20.60 -32.55
N MET A 1008 -33.03 20.95 -31.35
CA MET A 1008 -33.19 22.29 -30.78
C MET A 1008 -32.53 23.36 -31.68
N LEU A 1009 -31.33 23.09 -32.20
CA LEU A 1009 -30.65 24.00 -33.13
C LEU A 1009 -31.46 24.24 -34.40
N LEU A 1010 -32.00 23.18 -35.01
CA LEU A 1010 -32.85 23.29 -36.20
C LEU A 1010 -34.10 24.14 -35.93
N LYS A 1011 -34.79 23.91 -34.80
CA LYS A 1011 -35.95 24.73 -34.40
C LYS A 1011 -35.58 26.19 -34.15
N LEU A 1012 -34.38 26.46 -33.63
CA LEU A 1012 -33.90 27.82 -33.44
C LEU A 1012 -33.69 28.54 -34.78
N GLU A 1013 -33.12 27.84 -35.77
CA GLU A 1013 -32.95 28.38 -37.13
C GLU A 1013 -34.28 28.62 -37.83
N GLU A 1014 -35.23 27.68 -37.70
CA GLU A 1014 -36.58 27.81 -38.23
C GLU A 1014 -37.30 29.02 -37.62
N SER A 1015 -37.31 29.15 -36.29
CA SER A 1015 -37.94 30.29 -35.60
C SER A 1015 -37.30 31.64 -35.97
N LYS A 1016 -35.99 31.67 -36.23
CA LYS A 1016 -35.30 32.88 -36.72
C LYS A 1016 -35.79 33.27 -38.11
N LEU A 1017 -35.98 32.30 -39.02
CA LEU A 1017 -36.53 32.55 -40.34
C LEU A 1017 -37.97 33.05 -40.26
N GLU A 1018 -38.80 32.43 -39.42
CA GLU A 1018 -40.18 32.87 -39.20
C GLU A 1018 -40.24 34.31 -38.69
N LEU A 1019 -39.46 34.66 -37.66
CA LEU A 1019 -39.36 36.03 -37.14
C LEU A 1019 -38.96 37.03 -38.23
N ALA A 1020 -37.94 36.71 -39.03
CA ALA A 1020 -37.51 37.56 -40.13
C ALA A 1020 -38.62 37.74 -41.20
N THR A 1021 -39.39 36.70 -41.49
CA THR A 1021 -40.53 36.81 -42.41
C THR A 1021 -41.66 37.68 -41.83
N GLN A 1022 -41.96 37.57 -40.54
CA GLN A 1022 -42.97 38.40 -39.88
C GLN A 1022 -42.58 39.88 -39.84
N GLU A 1023 -41.31 40.21 -39.56
CA GLU A 1023 -40.80 41.58 -39.64
C GLU A 1023 -40.93 42.13 -41.06
N LYS A 1024 -40.58 41.32 -42.07
CA LYS A 1024 -40.72 41.68 -43.48
C LYS A 1024 -42.18 41.93 -43.88
N GLU A 1025 -43.10 41.09 -43.44
CA GLU A 1025 -44.54 41.26 -43.68
C GLU A 1025 -45.12 42.49 -42.98
N ALA A 1026 -44.66 42.80 -41.77
CA ALA A 1026 -45.08 44.00 -41.04
C ALA A 1026 -44.64 45.27 -41.78
N ALA A 1027 -43.38 45.32 -42.24
CA ALA A 1027 -42.88 46.42 -43.07
C ALA A 1027 -43.62 46.53 -44.41
N TRP A 1028 -43.97 45.40 -45.02
CA TRP A 1028 -44.77 45.35 -46.25
C TRP A 1028 -46.17 45.94 -46.08
N ARG A 1029 -46.85 45.61 -44.97
CA ARG A 1029 -48.19 46.13 -44.65
C ARG A 1029 -48.19 47.65 -44.46
N GLU A 1030 -47.18 48.19 -43.78
CA GLU A 1030 -47.02 49.64 -43.58
C GLU A 1030 -46.88 50.36 -44.93
N MET A 1031 -45.99 49.86 -45.79
CA MET A 1031 -45.72 50.47 -47.08
C MET A 1031 -46.90 50.37 -48.04
N ALA A 1032 -47.57 49.22 -48.12
CA ALA A 1032 -48.71 49.03 -49.02
C ALA A 1032 -49.84 50.04 -48.73
N ARG A 1033 -50.06 50.36 -47.45
CA ARG A 1033 -51.02 51.40 -47.03
C ARG A 1033 -50.61 52.78 -47.52
N GLN A 1034 -49.32 53.12 -47.46
CA GLN A 1034 -48.82 54.41 -47.93
C GLN A 1034 -48.99 54.56 -49.45
N VAL A 1035 -48.65 53.52 -50.22
CA VAL A 1035 -48.80 53.53 -51.69
C VAL A 1035 -50.26 53.62 -52.12
N ALA A 1036 -51.16 52.92 -51.44
CA ALA A 1036 -52.59 53.05 -51.68
C ALA A 1036 -53.08 54.50 -51.46
N HIS A 1037 -52.54 55.18 -50.45
CA HIS A 1037 -52.85 56.58 -50.17
C HIS A 1037 -52.29 57.53 -51.24
N GLU A 1038 -51.07 57.30 -51.70
CA GLU A 1038 -50.42 58.13 -52.73
C GLU A 1038 -51.01 57.91 -54.14
N ILE A 1039 -51.54 56.73 -54.46
CA ILE A 1039 -52.30 56.46 -55.70
C ILE A 1039 -53.68 57.14 -55.69
N LYS A 1040 -54.36 57.20 -54.54
CA LYS A 1040 -55.69 57.83 -54.41
C LYS A 1040 -55.64 59.35 -54.66
N ASN A 1041 -54.53 59.99 -54.28
CA ASN A 1041 -54.31 61.42 -54.36
C ASN A 1041 -54.37 62.00 -55.81
N PRO A 1042 -53.73 61.41 -56.84
CA PRO A 1042 -53.84 61.85 -58.24
C PRO A 1042 -55.15 61.37 -58.92
N LEU A 1043 -55.69 60.20 -58.54
CA LEU A 1043 -56.91 59.65 -59.13
C LEU A 1043 -58.17 60.48 -58.87
N THR A 1044 -58.28 61.07 -57.68
CA THR A 1044 -59.47 61.83 -57.28
C THR A 1044 -59.61 63.16 -58.06
N PRO A 1045 -58.56 64.00 -58.17
CA PRO A 1045 -58.56 65.18 -59.02
C PRO A 1045 -58.75 64.85 -60.50
N MET A 1046 -58.12 63.80 -61.03
CA MET A 1046 -58.31 63.39 -62.44
C MET A 1046 -59.79 63.11 -62.75
N LYS A 1047 -60.48 62.39 -61.87
CA LYS A 1047 -61.91 62.12 -62.00
C LYS A 1047 -62.73 63.42 -61.96
N LEU A 1048 -62.43 64.32 -61.04
CA LEU A 1048 -63.12 65.61 -60.92
C LEU A 1048 -62.86 66.50 -62.15
N SER A 1049 -61.64 66.52 -62.69
CA SER A 1049 -61.27 67.24 -63.91
C SER A 1049 -62.03 66.72 -65.13
N LEU A 1050 -62.20 65.40 -65.25
CA LEU A 1050 -63.02 64.80 -66.31
C LEU A 1050 -64.52 65.12 -66.15
N GLN A 1051 -65.05 65.06 -64.92
CA GLN A 1051 -66.44 65.43 -64.64
C GLN A 1051 -66.70 66.91 -64.92
N PHE A 1052 -65.74 67.77 -64.57
CA PHE A 1052 -65.78 69.20 -64.88
C PHE A 1052 -65.74 69.45 -66.38
N LEU A 1053 -64.89 68.74 -67.13
CA LEU A 1053 -64.83 68.82 -68.59
C LEU A 1053 -66.14 68.35 -69.25
N GLN A 1054 -66.71 67.23 -68.81
CA GLN A 1054 -68.02 66.76 -69.28
C GLN A 1054 -69.11 67.80 -69.08
N ARG A 1055 -69.14 68.44 -67.91
CA ARG A 1055 -70.11 69.50 -67.60
C ARG A 1055 -69.89 70.75 -68.47
N ALA A 1056 -68.64 71.15 -68.70
CA ALA A 1056 -68.31 72.28 -69.56
C ALA A 1056 -68.66 72.03 -71.04
N ILE A 1057 -68.56 70.79 -71.53
CA ILE A 1057 -69.02 70.36 -72.86
C ILE A 1057 -70.55 70.45 -72.96
N GLN A 1058 -71.28 69.97 -71.94
CA GLN A 1058 -72.75 70.06 -71.90
C GLN A 1058 -73.26 71.50 -71.87
N ASP A 1059 -72.57 72.38 -71.14
CA ASP A 1059 -72.94 73.79 -70.98
C ASP A 1059 -72.54 74.68 -72.20
N GLN A 1060 -71.99 74.11 -73.29
CA GLN A 1060 -71.52 74.82 -74.50
C GLN A 1060 -70.69 76.09 -74.22
N ARG A 1061 -69.73 75.99 -73.29
CA ARG A 1061 -68.93 77.16 -72.92
C ARG A 1061 -68.09 77.67 -74.11
N PRO A 1062 -67.97 78.99 -74.31
CA PRO A 1062 -67.31 79.59 -75.48
C PRO A 1062 -65.80 79.31 -75.58
N ASN A 1063 -65.18 78.75 -74.55
CA ASN A 1063 -63.74 78.43 -74.44
C ASN A 1063 -63.46 76.93 -74.31
N LEU A 1064 -64.24 76.09 -75.02
CA LEU A 1064 -64.21 74.64 -74.87
C LEU A 1064 -62.89 73.99 -75.30
N ASP A 1065 -62.34 74.39 -76.44
CA ASP A 1065 -61.10 73.80 -77.00
C ASP A 1065 -59.89 74.02 -76.09
N GLU A 1066 -59.81 75.21 -75.48
CA GLU A 1066 -58.75 75.57 -74.53
C GLU A 1066 -58.88 74.79 -73.21
N LEU A 1067 -60.12 74.52 -72.77
CA LEU A 1067 -60.41 73.71 -71.59
C LEU A 1067 -60.07 72.23 -71.81
N ILE A 1068 -60.36 71.69 -73.00
CA ILE A 1068 -60.00 70.32 -73.40
C ILE A 1068 -58.49 70.14 -73.37
N ALA A 1069 -57.73 71.07 -73.97
CA ALA A 1069 -56.26 71.03 -73.96
C ALA A 1069 -55.69 71.06 -72.53
N LYS A 1070 -56.20 71.96 -71.68
CA LYS A 1070 -55.73 72.12 -70.29
C LYS A 1070 -56.05 70.91 -69.42
N VAL A 1071 -57.26 70.36 -69.52
CA VAL A 1071 -57.65 69.14 -68.76
C VAL A 1071 -56.86 67.94 -69.25
N SER A 1072 -56.69 67.77 -70.57
CA SER A 1072 -55.89 66.66 -71.14
C SER A 1072 -54.45 66.71 -70.66
N GLN A 1073 -53.82 67.88 -70.67
CA GLN A 1073 -52.45 68.05 -70.15
C GLN A 1073 -52.36 67.76 -68.65
N THR A 1074 -53.37 68.16 -67.88
CA THR A 1074 -53.44 67.86 -66.44
C THR A 1074 -53.56 66.36 -66.20
N LEU A 1075 -54.39 65.64 -66.96
CA LEU A 1075 -54.54 64.19 -66.85
C LEU A 1075 -53.26 63.46 -67.22
N ILE A 1076 -52.58 63.85 -68.30
CA ILE A 1076 -51.29 63.25 -68.70
C ILE A 1076 -50.27 63.40 -67.56
N THR A 1077 -50.15 64.61 -67.01
CA THR A 1077 -49.24 64.87 -65.89
C THR A 1077 -49.56 64.00 -64.66
N GLN A 1078 -50.84 63.80 -64.33
CA GLN A 1078 -51.24 62.96 -63.20
C GLN A 1078 -51.06 61.46 -63.47
N ILE A 1079 -51.13 61.02 -64.73
CA ILE A 1079 -50.80 59.64 -65.16
C ILE A 1079 -49.30 59.40 -65.07
N ASP A 1080 -48.46 60.37 -65.43
CA ASP A 1080 -47.02 60.28 -65.27
C ASP A 1080 -46.64 60.15 -63.78
N VAL A 1081 -47.27 60.93 -62.89
CA VAL A 1081 -47.11 60.80 -61.43
C VAL A 1081 -47.51 59.41 -60.92
N LEU A 1082 -48.62 58.84 -61.41
CA LEU A 1082 -49.02 57.47 -61.07
C LEU A 1082 -48.01 56.42 -61.57
N THR A 1083 -47.46 56.64 -62.75
CA THR A 1083 -46.44 55.78 -63.37
C THR A 1083 -45.15 55.81 -62.55
N ASP A 1084 -44.75 56.98 -62.05
CA ASP A 1084 -43.59 57.14 -61.17
C ASP A 1084 -43.80 56.48 -59.80
N ILE A 1085 -44.99 56.60 -59.21
CA ILE A 1085 -45.35 55.91 -57.94
C ILE A 1085 -45.30 54.39 -58.15
N ALA A 1086 -45.90 53.88 -59.23
CA ALA A 1086 -45.93 52.45 -59.53
C ALA A 1086 -44.52 51.89 -59.82
N THR A 1087 -43.71 52.63 -60.57
CA THR A 1087 -42.32 52.26 -60.87
C THR A 1087 -41.47 52.26 -59.60
N SER A 1088 -41.61 53.29 -58.76
CA SER A 1088 -40.89 53.40 -57.49
C SER A 1088 -41.30 52.29 -56.51
N PHE A 1089 -42.58 51.94 -56.44
CA PHE A 1089 -43.08 50.81 -55.63
C PHE A 1089 -42.56 49.47 -56.14
N SER A 1090 -42.60 49.21 -57.45
CA SER A 1090 -42.03 48.01 -58.07
C SER A 1090 -40.53 47.87 -57.77
N THR A 1091 -39.80 48.98 -57.76
CA THR A 1091 -38.36 49.00 -57.45
C THR A 1091 -38.07 48.70 -55.97
N PHE A 1092 -38.99 49.04 -55.05
CA PHE A 1092 -38.85 48.72 -53.64
C PHE A 1092 -39.20 47.25 -53.32
N THR A 1093 -40.25 46.73 -53.96
CA THR A 1093 -40.69 45.34 -53.76
C THR A 1093 -39.74 44.32 -54.40
N ASN A 1094 -39.03 44.74 -55.44
CA ASN A 1094 -37.94 44.01 -56.09
C ASN A 1094 -36.57 44.65 -55.81
N LEU A 1095 -36.20 44.96 -54.55
CA LEU A 1095 -34.77 45.08 -54.27
C LEU A 1095 -34.13 43.71 -54.55
N PRO A 1096 -33.29 43.56 -55.59
CA PRO A 1096 -32.51 42.34 -55.75
C PRO A 1096 -31.66 42.18 -54.49
N ALA A 1097 -31.39 40.95 -54.07
CA ALA A 1097 -30.37 40.72 -53.05
C ALA A 1097 -29.09 41.45 -53.53
N MET A 1098 -28.58 42.39 -52.73
CA MET A 1098 -27.37 43.14 -53.08
C MET A 1098 -26.29 42.15 -53.51
N ARG A 1099 -25.67 42.40 -54.65
CA ARG A 1099 -24.53 41.61 -55.13
C ARG A 1099 -23.28 42.48 -54.99
N PRO A 1100 -22.80 42.69 -53.76
CA PRO A 1100 -21.58 43.45 -53.58
C PRO A 1100 -20.43 42.66 -54.23
N GLU A 1101 -19.69 43.34 -55.08
CA GLU A 1101 -18.52 42.82 -55.77
C GLU A 1101 -17.36 43.81 -55.65
N ARG A 1102 -16.15 43.35 -55.94
CA ARG A 1102 -14.96 44.21 -55.91
C ARG A 1102 -14.94 45.05 -57.18
N LEU A 1103 -15.20 46.35 -57.03
CA LEU A 1103 -15.33 47.29 -58.14
C LEU A 1103 -14.34 48.43 -57.98
N ASP A 1104 -13.74 48.85 -59.10
CA ASP A 1104 -12.99 50.10 -59.15
C ASP A 1104 -13.96 51.27 -59.37
N VAL A 1105 -13.92 52.27 -58.49
CA VAL A 1105 -14.86 53.40 -58.53
C VAL A 1105 -14.54 54.39 -59.66
N ALA A 1106 -13.26 54.53 -60.02
CA ALA A 1106 -12.82 55.54 -60.99
C ALA A 1106 -13.42 55.34 -62.40
N PRO A 1107 -13.46 54.12 -62.98
CA PRO A 1107 -14.12 53.87 -64.26
C PRO A 1107 -15.63 54.14 -64.24
N ILE A 1108 -16.31 53.81 -63.15
CA ILE A 1108 -17.75 53.97 -62.99
C ILE A 1108 -18.11 55.45 -62.96
N LEU A 1109 -17.41 56.25 -62.14
CA LEU A 1109 -17.62 57.70 -62.05
C LEU A 1109 -17.36 58.39 -63.38
N ARG A 1110 -16.30 57.99 -64.10
CA ARG A 1110 -15.98 58.51 -65.44
C ARG A 1110 -17.12 58.29 -66.43
N ARG A 1111 -17.65 57.05 -66.50
CA ARG A 1111 -18.77 56.71 -67.40
C ARG A 1111 -20.03 57.52 -67.09
N CYS A 1112 -20.33 57.76 -65.81
CA CYS A 1112 -21.46 58.58 -65.39
C CYS A 1112 -21.28 60.06 -65.78
N VAL A 1113 -20.07 60.62 -65.63
CA VAL A 1113 -19.78 62.00 -66.05
C VAL A 1113 -19.88 62.14 -67.57
N GLU A 1114 -19.29 61.22 -68.33
CA GLU A 1114 -19.35 61.22 -69.80
C GLU A 1114 -20.79 61.18 -70.33
N LEU A 1115 -21.67 60.41 -69.69
CA LEU A 1115 -23.09 60.33 -70.06
C LEU A 1115 -23.81 61.69 -69.97
N HIS A 1116 -23.39 62.54 -69.02
CA HIS A 1116 -24.03 63.82 -68.76
C HIS A 1116 -23.25 65.01 -69.36
N GLN A 1117 -22.08 64.77 -69.94
CA GLN A 1117 -21.31 65.77 -70.67
C GLN A 1117 -22.12 66.29 -71.86
N GLY A 1118 -22.37 67.61 -71.94
CA GLY A 1118 -23.14 68.21 -73.03
C GLY A 1118 -24.67 68.00 -72.96
N SER A 1119 -25.20 67.47 -71.85
CA SER A 1119 -26.66 67.37 -71.63
C SER A 1119 -27.38 68.73 -71.60
N ARG A 1120 -26.64 69.83 -71.40
CA ARG A 1120 -27.09 71.22 -71.52
C ARG A 1120 -26.04 71.98 -72.35
N PRO A 1121 -26.42 72.82 -73.33
CA PRO A 1121 -25.46 73.46 -74.24
C PRO A 1121 -24.45 74.39 -73.52
N ASP A 1122 -24.80 74.88 -72.33
CA ASP A 1122 -24.01 75.77 -71.46
C ASP A 1122 -23.43 75.06 -70.21
N ALA A 1123 -23.50 73.73 -70.12
CA ALA A 1123 -22.96 72.96 -68.99
C ALA A 1123 -21.58 72.37 -69.26
N ARG A 1124 -20.67 72.54 -68.30
CA ARG A 1124 -19.36 71.89 -68.27
C ARG A 1124 -19.21 71.10 -66.98
N ILE A 1125 -18.95 69.80 -67.10
CA ILE A 1125 -18.59 68.93 -65.99
C ILE A 1125 -17.08 68.70 -66.03
N GLU A 1126 -16.39 69.00 -64.93
CA GLU A 1126 -14.97 68.74 -64.74
C GLU A 1126 -14.79 67.48 -63.88
N LEU A 1127 -13.92 66.57 -64.32
CA LEU A 1127 -13.64 65.31 -63.62
C LEU A 1127 -12.19 65.30 -63.14
N HIS A 1128 -12.00 65.17 -61.83
CA HIS A 1128 -10.70 65.05 -61.18
C HIS A 1128 -10.54 63.65 -60.59
N LEU A 1129 -9.65 62.86 -61.18
CA LEU A 1129 -9.25 61.54 -60.67
C LEU A 1129 -7.79 61.61 -60.15
N PRO A 1130 -7.39 60.77 -59.18
CA PRO A 1130 -6.01 60.72 -58.68
C PRO A 1130 -4.99 60.43 -59.81
N GLU A 1131 -3.80 61.01 -59.74
CA GLU A 1131 -2.73 60.84 -60.75
C GLU A 1131 -2.04 59.46 -60.69
N GLU A 1132 -2.10 58.76 -59.56
CA GLU A 1132 -1.59 57.39 -59.43
C GLU A 1132 -2.64 56.38 -59.91
N GLU A 1133 -2.27 55.46 -60.81
CA GLU A 1133 -3.08 54.31 -61.26
C GLU A 1133 -3.34 53.26 -60.15
N THR A 1134 -3.49 53.69 -58.90
CA THR A 1134 -3.90 52.80 -57.82
C THR A 1134 -5.39 52.48 -57.98
N PRO A 1135 -5.77 51.21 -58.21
CA PRO A 1135 -7.17 50.85 -58.38
C PRO A 1135 -7.92 51.13 -57.09
N THR A 1136 -8.99 51.92 -57.19
CA THR A 1136 -9.73 52.42 -56.04
C THR A 1136 -10.85 51.43 -55.70
N ILE A 1137 -10.46 50.23 -55.25
CA ILE A 1137 -11.36 49.08 -55.15
C ILE A 1137 -12.23 49.17 -53.88
N VAL A 1138 -13.55 49.14 -54.07
CA VAL A 1138 -14.55 49.07 -52.99
C VAL A 1138 -15.39 47.80 -53.14
N PHE A 1139 -16.05 47.38 -52.06
CA PHE A 1139 -17.00 46.26 -52.09
C PHE A 1139 -18.43 46.81 -52.13
N ALA A 1140 -19.00 46.94 -53.33
CA ALA A 1140 -20.28 47.60 -53.58
C ALA A 1140 -21.03 46.97 -54.76
N ASP A 1141 -22.28 47.35 -54.98
CA ASP A 1141 -23.08 46.92 -56.14
C ASP A 1141 -22.98 47.98 -57.25
N GLU A 1142 -22.52 47.58 -58.44
CA GLU A 1142 -22.25 48.50 -59.56
C GLU A 1142 -23.51 49.28 -59.97
N ASN A 1143 -24.67 48.63 -60.02
CA ASN A 1143 -25.92 49.26 -60.44
C ASN A 1143 -26.37 50.33 -59.44
N LEU A 1144 -26.15 50.10 -58.15
CA LEU A 1144 -26.46 51.08 -57.09
C LEU A 1144 -25.51 52.28 -57.14
N LEU A 1145 -24.22 52.07 -57.42
CA LEU A 1145 -23.25 53.16 -57.58
C LEU A 1145 -23.55 54.02 -58.81
N VAL A 1146 -23.78 53.40 -59.97
CA VAL A 1146 -24.15 54.10 -61.21
C VAL A 1146 -25.42 54.94 -60.99
N ARG A 1147 -26.45 54.36 -60.37
CA ARG A 1147 -27.70 55.07 -60.07
C ARG A 1147 -27.49 56.23 -59.10
N THR A 1148 -26.63 56.05 -58.10
CA THR A 1148 -26.30 57.10 -57.13
C THR A 1148 -25.57 58.26 -57.79
N PHE A 1149 -24.53 57.99 -58.58
CA PHE A 1149 -23.77 59.02 -59.28
C PHE A 1149 -24.63 59.78 -60.30
N ASN A 1150 -25.43 59.08 -61.11
CA ASN A 1150 -26.33 59.74 -62.05
C ASN A 1150 -27.36 60.63 -61.33
N ASN A 1151 -27.94 60.17 -60.22
CA ASN A 1151 -28.87 60.99 -59.44
C ASN A 1151 -28.21 62.26 -58.90
N LEU A 1152 -26.98 62.17 -58.39
CA LEU A 1152 -26.26 63.34 -57.88
C LEU A 1152 -25.82 64.28 -58.99
N LEU A 1153 -25.34 63.78 -60.13
CA LEU A 1153 -24.96 64.58 -61.30
C LEU A 1153 -26.18 65.30 -61.92
N ILE A 1154 -27.31 64.61 -62.05
CA ILE A 1154 -28.57 65.23 -62.52
C ILE A 1154 -29.03 66.31 -61.53
N ASN A 1155 -28.96 66.03 -60.22
CA ASN A 1155 -29.32 67.02 -59.20
C ASN A 1155 -28.40 68.25 -59.25
N ALA A 1156 -27.09 68.05 -59.43
CA ALA A 1156 -26.09 69.12 -59.57
C ALA A 1156 -26.36 70.01 -60.79
N LEU A 1157 -26.66 69.41 -61.96
CA LEU A 1157 -26.99 70.15 -63.19
C LEU A 1157 -28.32 70.92 -63.06
N GLN A 1158 -29.33 70.32 -62.42
CA GLN A 1158 -30.65 70.93 -62.22
C GLN A 1158 -30.64 72.02 -61.14
N ALA A 1159 -29.65 72.04 -60.24
CA ALA A 1159 -29.54 73.05 -59.20
C ALA A 1159 -29.10 74.42 -59.74
N VAL A 1160 -28.58 74.48 -60.97
CA VAL A 1160 -28.09 75.72 -61.60
C VAL A 1160 -29.23 76.51 -62.27
N PRO A 1161 -29.52 77.76 -61.85
CA PRO A 1161 -30.58 78.59 -62.43
C PRO A 1161 -30.41 78.83 -63.94
N GLU A 1162 -31.52 79.07 -64.63
CA GLU A 1162 -31.51 79.50 -66.03
C GLU A 1162 -30.83 80.89 -66.14
N GLY A 1163 -29.83 81.00 -67.03
CA GLY A 1163 -29.01 82.22 -67.20
C GLY A 1163 -27.62 82.18 -66.53
N ARG A 1164 -27.31 81.16 -65.73
CA ARG A 1164 -25.95 80.89 -65.21
C ARG A 1164 -25.39 79.63 -65.89
N ALA A 1165 -24.15 79.70 -66.39
CA ALA A 1165 -23.46 78.54 -66.96
C ALA A 1165 -23.24 77.47 -65.87
N ALA A 1166 -23.68 76.25 -66.13
CA ALA A 1166 -23.60 75.16 -65.16
C ALA A 1166 -22.16 74.63 -65.09
N GLN A 1167 -21.53 74.81 -63.92
CA GLN A 1167 -20.21 74.28 -63.61
C GLN A 1167 -20.39 73.22 -62.54
N VAL A 1168 -20.13 71.98 -62.91
CA VAL A 1168 -20.18 70.83 -61.99
C VAL A 1168 -18.78 70.22 -61.92
N SER A 1169 -18.27 69.96 -60.72
CA SER A 1169 -17.00 69.28 -60.52
C SER A 1169 -17.22 67.95 -59.80
N ALA A 1170 -16.73 66.86 -60.39
CA ALA A 1170 -16.74 65.54 -59.77
C ALA A 1170 -15.29 65.15 -59.43
N GLN A 1171 -15.00 64.89 -58.16
CA GLN A 1171 -13.67 64.55 -57.69
C GLN A 1171 -13.65 63.23 -56.92
N LEU A 1172 -12.63 62.42 -57.17
CA LEU A 1172 -12.33 61.19 -56.45
C LEU A 1172 -10.99 61.34 -55.71
N SER A 1173 -10.96 61.04 -54.41
CA SER A 1173 -9.74 61.09 -53.60
C SER A 1173 -9.65 59.92 -52.62
N VAL A 1174 -8.43 59.46 -52.33
CA VAL A 1174 -8.18 58.43 -51.31
C VAL A 1174 -7.73 59.11 -50.02
N GLN A 1175 -8.45 58.83 -48.93
CA GLN A 1175 -8.20 59.40 -47.61
C GLN A 1175 -7.22 58.54 -46.80
N SER A 1176 -6.46 59.17 -45.90
CA SER A 1176 -5.42 58.52 -45.06
C SER A 1176 -5.94 57.39 -44.15
N ASN A 1177 -7.25 57.34 -43.91
CA ASN A 1177 -7.97 56.35 -43.10
C ASN A 1177 -8.37 55.07 -43.87
N LYS A 1178 -7.80 54.81 -45.06
CA LYS A 1178 -8.17 53.71 -45.98
C LYS A 1178 -9.62 53.79 -46.49
N ARG A 1179 -10.11 54.99 -46.77
CA ARG A 1179 -11.42 55.22 -47.39
C ARG A 1179 -11.29 56.02 -48.67
N VAL A 1180 -12.28 55.86 -49.55
CA VAL A 1180 -12.40 56.58 -50.82
C VAL A 1180 -13.49 57.62 -50.64
N GLN A 1181 -13.17 58.88 -50.95
CA GLN A 1181 -14.14 59.97 -50.93
C GLN A 1181 -14.42 60.45 -52.35
N ILE A 1182 -15.69 60.51 -52.70
CA ILE A 1182 -16.20 61.06 -53.96
C ILE A 1182 -16.97 62.33 -53.63
N SER A 1183 -16.66 63.44 -54.29
CA SER A 1183 -17.42 64.69 -54.19
C SER A 1183 -18.00 65.12 -55.53
N ILE A 1184 -19.24 65.63 -55.52
CA ILE A 1184 -19.91 66.23 -56.68
C ILE A 1184 -20.37 67.62 -56.27
N GLN A 1185 -19.73 68.64 -56.81
CA GLN A 1185 -19.97 70.05 -56.51
C GLN A 1185 -20.68 70.74 -57.68
N ASP A 1186 -21.68 71.57 -57.38
CA ASP A 1186 -22.34 72.47 -58.31
C ASP A 1186 -22.18 73.95 -57.92
N ASN A 1187 -22.40 74.85 -58.89
CA ASN A 1187 -22.45 76.30 -58.70
C ASN A 1187 -23.89 76.86 -58.69
N GLY A 1188 -24.84 76.03 -58.22
CA GLY A 1188 -26.27 76.30 -58.26
C GLY A 1188 -26.79 77.20 -57.14
N ALA A 1189 -28.10 77.16 -56.89
CA ALA A 1189 -28.77 78.00 -55.90
C ALA A 1189 -28.52 77.59 -54.44
N GLY A 1190 -27.86 76.45 -54.19
CA GLY A 1190 -27.71 75.88 -52.85
C GLY A 1190 -29.01 75.33 -52.27
N ILE A 1191 -28.96 74.80 -51.04
CA ILE A 1191 -30.10 74.20 -50.33
C ILE A 1191 -30.47 75.10 -49.11
N PRO A 1192 -31.70 75.65 -49.07
CA PRO A 1192 -32.19 76.47 -47.96
C PRO A 1192 -32.17 75.74 -46.62
N ALA A 1193 -31.89 76.47 -45.53
CA ALA A 1193 -31.64 75.88 -44.20
C ALA A 1193 -32.81 75.06 -43.63
N ASP A 1194 -34.05 75.40 -43.99
CA ASP A 1194 -35.30 74.79 -43.53
C ASP A 1194 -35.57 73.40 -44.15
N VAL A 1195 -34.91 73.06 -45.25
CA VAL A 1195 -35.09 71.77 -45.96
C VAL A 1195 -33.91 70.81 -45.84
N ARG A 1196 -32.75 71.25 -45.33
CA ARG A 1196 -31.51 70.47 -45.23
C ARG A 1196 -31.66 69.13 -44.52
N GLU A 1197 -32.38 69.08 -43.39
CA GLU A 1197 -32.57 67.85 -42.61
C GLU A 1197 -33.51 66.84 -43.28
N LYS A 1198 -34.28 67.28 -44.29
CA LYS A 1198 -35.33 66.49 -44.92
C LYS A 1198 -34.92 65.88 -46.25
N ILE A 1199 -33.82 66.32 -46.87
CA ILE A 1199 -33.46 65.93 -48.25
C ILE A 1199 -33.12 64.44 -48.44
N PHE A 1200 -32.79 63.72 -47.35
CA PHE A 1200 -32.54 62.28 -47.37
C PHE A 1200 -33.74 61.45 -46.89
N ILE A 1201 -34.85 62.09 -46.48
CA ILE A 1201 -36.06 61.41 -46.06
C ILE A 1201 -36.80 60.93 -47.33
N PRO A 1202 -37.21 59.65 -47.42
CA PRO A 1202 -38.00 59.18 -48.55
C PRO A 1202 -39.25 60.05 -48.79
N ASN A 1203 -39.58 60.29 -50.05
CA ASN A 1203 -40.73 61.07 -50.52
C ASN A 1203 -40.66 62.58 -50.22
N PHE A 1204 -39.51 63.09 -49.77
CA PHE A 1204 -39.27 64.52 -49.66
C PHE A 1204 -38.66 65.08 -50.96
N THR A 1205 -39.31 66.07 -51.56
CA THR A 1205 -38.88 66.73 -52.80
C THR A 1205 -39.30 68.20 -52.77
N THR A 1206 -38.47 69.08 -53.31
CA THR A 1206 -38.78 70.51 -53.50
C THR A 1206 -39.16 70.83 -54.96
N LYS A 1207 -39.17 69.82 -55.84
CA LYS A 1207 -39.42 69.93 -57.29
C LYS A 1207 -40.85 69.49 -57.63
N ALA A 1208 -41.50 70.19 -58.57
CA ALA A 1208 -42.88 69.92 -59.00
C ALA A 1208 -43.10 68.52 -59.63
N THR A 1209 -42.03 67.88 -60.14
CA THR A 1209 -42.06 66.58 -60.84
C THR A 1209 -41.10 65.54 -60.23
N GLY A 1210 -40.53 65.79 -59.06
CA GLY A 1210 -39.57 64.86 -58.43
C GLY A 1210 -40.25 63.83 -57.52
N SER A 1211 -39.84 62.55 -57.58
CA SER A 1211 -40.42 61.49 -56.73
C SER A 1211 -39.96 61.52 -55.26
N GLY A 1212 -38.90 62.27 -54.92
CA GLY A 1212 -38.35 62.32 -53.56
C GLY A 1212 -37.70 61.02 -53.07
N ILE A 1213 -37.54 60.01 -53.92
CA ILE A 1213 -37.02 58.68 -53.55
C ILE A 1213 -35.52 58.54 -53.87
N GLY A 1214 -35.00 59.27 -54.87
CA GLY A 1214 -33.65 59.09 -55.41
C GLY A 1214 -32.51 59.27 -54.40
N LEU A 1215 -32.55 60.34 -53.57
CA LEU A 1215 -31.53 60.61 -52.55
C LEU A 1215 -31.63 59.66 -51.35
N ALA A 1216 -32.85 59.25 -50.98
CA ALA A 1216 -33.06 58.27 -49.91
C ALA A 1216 -32.55 56.87 -50.30
N VAL A 1217 -32.74 56.46 -51.55
CA VAL A 1217 -32.19 55.21 -52.11
C VAL A 1217 -30.66 55.26 -52.20
N ALA A 1218 -30.10 56.39 -52.65
CA ALA A 1218 -28.65 56.62 -52.66
C ALA A 1218 -28.05 56.46 -51.26
N ARG A 1219 -28.62 57.11 -50.24
CA ARG A 1219 -28.16 57.00 -48.85
C ARG A 1219 -28.19 55.57 -48.32
N ARG A 1220 -29.32 54.88 -48.50
CA ARG A 1220 -29.46 53.48 -48.05
C ARG A 1220 -28.48 52.55 -48.79
N GLY A 1221 -28.24 52.79 -50.09
CA GLY A 1221 -27.28 52.03 -50.89
C GLY A 1221 -25.85 52.19 -50.39
N ILE A 1222 -25.41 53.42 -50.14
CA ILE A 1222 -24.07 53.73 -49.62
C ILE A 1222 -23.86 53.22 -48.19
N GLU A 1223 -24.85 53.39 -47.30
CA GLU A 1223 -24.79 52.88 -45.91
C GLU A 1223 -24.71 51.34 -45.87
N SER A 1224 -25.40 50.66 -46.78
CA SER A 1224 -25.36 49.19 -46.88
C SER A 1224 -24.02 48.65 -47.37
N ALA A 1225 -23.24 49.46 -48.10
CA ALA A 1225 -21.86 49.17 -48.48
C ALA A 1225 -20.83 49.56 -47.38
N GLY A 1226 -21.30 49.92 -46.18
CA GLY A 1226 -20.45 50.34 -45.05
C GLY A 1226 -19.90 51.77 -45.17
N GLY A 1227 -20.46 52.57 -46.07
CA GLY A 1227 -20.07 53.97 -46.33
C GLY A 1227 -21.00 55.01 -45.70
N SER A 1228 -20.76 56.28 -46.04
CA SER A 1228 -21.59 57.41 -45.62
C SER A 1228 -21.77 58.43 -46.75
N VAL A 1229 -22.93 59.09 -46.80
CA VAL A 1229 -23.22 60.19 -47.75
C VAL A 1229 -23.72 61.43 -46.98
N TRP A 1230 -23.22 62.60 -47.34
CA TRP A 1230 -23.61 63.89 -46.75
C TRP A 1230 -23.42 65.02 -47.78
N PHE A 1231 -23.70 66.27 -47.40
CA PHE A 1231 -23.52 67.43 -48.27
C PHE A 1231 -23.12 68.67 -47.48
N GLU A 1232 -22.47 69.60 -48.16
CA GLU A 1232 -22.20 70.97 -47.72
C GLU A 1232 -22.81 71.93 -48.73
N THR A 1233 -23.48 72.98 -48.27
CA THR A 1233 -24.23 73.88 -49.15
C THR A 1233 -24.30 75.27 -48.57
N GLU A 1234 -24.23 76.26 -49.45
CA GLU A 1234 -24.45 77.66 -49.12
C GLU A 1234 -25.41 78.25 -50.16
N GLU A 1235 -26.39 78.99 -49.66
CA GLU A 1235 -27.50 79.47 -50.48
C GLU A 1235 -27.00 80.58 -51.42
N GLY A 1236 -27.30 80.45 -52.72
CA GLY A 1236 -26.83 81.33 -53.78
C GLY A 1236 -25.44 81.00 -54.37
N THR A 1237 -24.64 80.14 -53.70
CA THR A 1237 -23.29 79.77 -54.14
C THR A 1237 -23.19 78.35 -54.69
N GLY A 1238 -23.87 77.35 -54.11
CA GLY A 1238 -23.94 75.98 -54.65
C GLY A 1238 -23.97 74.88 -53.58
N THR A 1239 -23.94 73.62 -54.03
CA THR A 1239 -23.91 72.44 -53.14
C THR A 1239 -22.78 71.47 -53.52
N THR A 1240 -22.16 70.86 -52.51
CA THR A 1240 -21.22 69.74 -52.67
C THR A 1240 -21.77 68.52 -51.95
N PHE A 1241 -22.05 67.45 -52.68
CA PHE A 1241 -22.36 66.14 -52.11
C PHE A 1241 -21.10 65.31 -51.94
N TYR A 1242 -20.97 64.61 -50.81
CA TYR A 1242 -19.86 63.72 -50.49
C TYR A 1242 -20.35 62.30 -50.26
N ILE A 1243 -19.62 61.34 -50.80
CA ILE A 1243 -19.78 59.90 -50.57
C ILE A 1243 -18.44 59.36 -50.05
N GLU A 1244 -18.44 58.59 -48.97
CA GLU A 1244 -17.26 57.92 -48.43
C GLU A 1244 -17.49 56.41 -48.36
N LEU A 1245 -16.55 55.61 -48.88
CA LEU A 1245 -16.60 54.13 -48.90
C LEU A 1245 -15.29 53.52 -48.38
N PRO A 1246 -15.32 52.40 -47.63
CA PRO A 1246 -14.09 51.72 -47.20
C PRO A 1246 -13.39 51.04 -48.37
N LEU A 1247 -12.05 51.16 -48.44
CA LEU A 1247 -11.25 50.39 -49.39
C LEU A 1247 -11.34 48.90 -49.06
N ALA A 1248 -11.54 48.07 -50.08
CA ALA A 1248 -11.46 46.63 -49.96
C ALA A 1248 -9.99 46.23 -49.77
N GLY A 1249 -9.61 45.92 -48.52
CA GLY A 1249 -8.27 45.44 -48.16
C GLY A 1249 -7.90 44.10 -48.78
#